data_AF-N8WC62-F1
#
_entry.id   AF-N8WC62-F1
#
_cell.length_a   1.000
_cell.length_b   1.000
_cell.length_c   1.000
_cell.angle_alpha   90.00
_cell.angle_beta   90.00
_cell.angle_gamma   90.00
#
_symmetry.space_group_name_H-M   'P 1'
#
loop_
_entity.id
_entity.type
_entity.pdbx_description
1 polymer ?
#
loop_
_entity_poly.entity_id
_entity_poly.type
_entity_poly.pdbx_seq_one_letter_code
_entity_poly.pdbx_strand_id
1 'polypeptide(L)'
;MNKVYRIVWNATHLCWQAVSEKAKGGVVATQSTTKIKSKTAVAHTVKLAAFFAVNVLSASIVFAGPTGGVVSSGTASISTAGTTTTINQSTAKAAIDWSSFSTNSNEIVNFVQPNSSSITLNRVTGTSASNLNGQLNANGQVFIINPNGVLFGSTSQVNTAGLVASTLNLSNADFNNNLFNFNNPTNNKTVENRGKITVPTGGTVALIAPTVKQTGTIKAPQGNVLLAAGGDITLNLNNGSLLGYTINQGKAQALINSGGMIQADGGKVILTAKGIDELSNAVVNSVGVIQAQTVNNVRGVIELGSDLSSGKVNVSGTLDASAPNGGNGGQIKTSAAEVNINSGTNITTQRNSTSSLPPTTSGWELKAKNVNVDFFGGSVSSTTLGDALNKGNVTLNAMGTAEGQGNININDASSWNANTALTLTATKDINFNSDLDLSGDKAKLAMNYGVGSDYNLNNGAKINISGSAPTLLINGSSYIVINDLGEEGDANINTLQGMNNNLTGNYALGSNIDASDTVNWNNGKGFDPIGSFGTILTILNDPNNPGGITATQTTIDKPFTGEFHGLGHTVNGLYINRPNPLLYEIPTQLPAVFDAYSVGLFGATTNTVRDVGTIEGMVSGTGNVGGLIGFQKSGVVKHVFSSNAVQGTSGVGGLIGTSGYRDENHQQSTASILNSYATGEITLLSLPAPLIGGSAGGLVGKSYSLIKESYATGNIHSEQSNSSTVGGLVGQQINNDIIQSYATGNISGKIDSLGGLVGSLLFSQGNTKILQSNATGNLNGKSAVGGLVGSIGLEAVYNNPTRDINAIASIEDSFAVGKVTATDDSYLSSAGGLIASINGAVKVKNSYSTGEVIGTSKTGGLVGSISNSFPSLQNKTEIENSYATGKVTGTEYTGGLVGYNLSESIIKNSYAQGDVQGTNSVGGLVGFNATEILNSSAQGHVTGEKDVGGLVGKNLQGVNNSFATGNVTGTENVGGLVGYNEKWANAEEGVIFRSYATGSINGSTSVGGLIGLNHLGNVSSSYATGDVKGYQYTGGLVGNTQGGHLLNTYALGNVIGQNSTGGLLGGRTTNYLPKVENSFSSGSVSGVTNTGGLIGNTNGITIDVNSYWNKETSGQSQSAGGYGKTTAELQQIQTFSGWDIADVSDPNSTSTWVVDENNSTPWLRYNH
;
A
#
# COMPACT_ATOMS: atom_id res chain seq x y z
N MET A 1 -23.77 20.33 -0.33
CA MET A 1 -24.83 21.21 0.21
C MET A 1 -24.67 22.60 -0.40
N ASN A 2 -25.78 23.27 -0.73
CA ASN A 2 -25.76 24.52 -1.51
C ASN A 2 -25.45 25.75 -0.64
N LYS A 3 -24.57 26.63 -1.11
CA LYS A 3 -24.27 27.93 -0.47
C LYS A 3 -25.27 28.97 -1.01
N VAL A 4 -26.09 29.57 -0.14
CA VAL A 4 -27.13 30.54 -0.52
C VAL A 4 -27.00 31.84 0.26
N TYR A 5 -25.93 32.59 0.00
CA TYR A 5 -25.75 33.97 0.47
C TYR A 5 -24.93 34.78 -0.53
N ARG A 6 -25.07 36.11 -0.48
CA ARG A 6 -24.17 37.05 -1.16
C ARG A 6 -23.52 37.97 -0.14
N ILE A 7 -22.38 38.56 -0.48
CA ILE A 7 -21.64 39.45 0.42
C ILE A 7 -21.80 40.90 -0.06
N VAL A 8 -22.09 41.82 0.87
CA VAL A 8 -22.28 43.25 0.59
C VAL A 8 -21.42 44.08 1.55
N TRP A 9 -20.82 45.16 1.05
CA TRP A 9 -20.01 46.05 1.87
C TRP A 9 -20.90 46.92 2.77
N ASN A 10 -20.71 46.80 4.09
CA ASN A 10 -21.40 47.61 5.09
C ASN A 10 -20.51 48.82 5.46
N ALA A 11 -20.81 49.98 4.87
CA ALA A 11 -20.06 51.22 5.10
C ALA A 11 -20.12 51.74 6.55
N THR A 12 -21.15 51.37 7.33
CA THR A 12 -21.29 51.76 8.75
C THR A 12 -20.40 50.95 9.68
N HIS A 13 -20.14 49.68 9.34
CA HIS A 13 -19.30 48.77 10.12
C HIS A 13 -17.92 48.50 9.50
N LEU A 14 -17.63 49.11 8.34
CA LEU A 14 -16.37 48.96 7.58
C LEU A 14 -15.99 47.50 7.29
N CYS A 15 -17.00 46.66 7.04
CA CYS A 15 -16.81 45.22 6.85
C CYS A 15 -17.69 44.65 5.72
N TRP A 16 -17.28 43.49 5.22
CA TRP A 16 -18.07 42.68 4.29
C TRP A 16 -19.07 41.81 5.07
N GLN A 17 -20.37 42.00 4.83
CA GLN A 17 -21.43 41.32 5.56
C GLN A 17 -22.19 40.35 4.65
N ALA A 18 -22.39 39.12 5.11
CA ALA A 18 -23.21 38.14 4.41
C ALA A 18 -24.70 38.49 4.54
N VAL A 19 -25.43 38.45 3.43
CA VAL A 19 -26.86 38.73 3.33
C VAL A 19 -27.55 37.72 2.42
N SER A 20 -28.88 37.60 2.55
CA SER A 20 -29.70 36.80 1.62
C SER A 20 -29.47 37.25 0.17
N GLU A 21 -29.46 36.29 -0.75
CA GLU A 21 -29.38 36.51 -2.21
C GLU A 21 -30.40 37.56 -2.72
N LYS A 22 -31.57 37.68 -2.07
CA LYS A 22 -32.68 38.57 -2.47
C LYS A 22 -32.53 40.00 -1.96
N ALA A 23 -31.47 40.33 -1.22
CA ALA A 23 -31.22 41.67 -0.70
C ALA A 23 -30.77 42.63 -1.82
N LYS A 24 -31.69 43.50 -2.28
CA LYS A 24 -31.39 44.54 -3.28
C LYS A 24 -30.27 45.45 -2.79
N GLY A 25 -29.19 45.55 -3.56
CA GLY A 25 -28.10 46.49 -3.27
C GLY A 25 -28.51 47.91 -3.66
N GLY A 26 -28.24 48.89 -2.81
CA GLY A 26 -28.40 50.30 -3.14
C GLY A 26 -27.39 50.71 -4.21
N VAL A 27 -27.87 51.33 -5.30
CA VAL A 27 -27.00 51.84 -6.37
C VAL A 27 -26.33 53.13 -5.91
N VAL A 28 -25.00 53.17 -5.90
CA VAL A 28 -24.24 54.40 -5.70
C VAL A 28 -24.33 55.23 -6.98
N ALA A 29 -25.15 56.28 -6.98
CA ALA A 29 -25.29 57.18 -8.12
C ALA A 29 -24.04 58.06 -8.29
N THR A 30 -23.49 58.10 -9.50
CA THR A 30 -22.31 58.89 -9.85
C THR A 30 -22.68 60.21 -10.53
N GLN A 31 -22.31 61.33 -9.90
CA GLN A 31 -22.10 62.65 -10.53
C GLN A 31 -20.97 63.33 -9.73
N SER A 32 -19.81 63.62 -10.32
CA SER A 32 -19.50 64.58 -11.39
C SER A 32 -19.41 66.03 -10.87
N THR A 33 -18.30 66.69 -11.21
CA THR A 33 -17.89 67.99 -10.64
C THR A 33 -18.35 69.17 -11.48
N THR A 34 -18.93 70.21 -10.85
CA THR A 34 -18.95 71.56 -11.46
C THR A 34 -18.74 72.68 -10.43
N LYS A 35 -18.46 73.88 -10.93
CA LYS A 35 -17.71 74.96 -10.26
C LYS A 35 -18.60 76.22 -10.13
N ILE A 36 -18.18 77.21 -9.30
CA ILE A 36 -18.44 78.69 -9.40
C ILE A 36 -19.42 79.38 -8.42
N LYS A 37 -18.82 80.17 -7.50
CA LYS A 37 -19.13 81.55 -7.02
C LYS A 37 -20.51 81.97 -6.41
N SER A 38 -20.46 82.21 -5.09
CA SER A 38 -20.50 83.55 -4.41
C SER A 38 -21.80 84.19 -3.85
N LYS A 39 -21.56 84.96 -2.76
CA LYS A 39 -22.22 86.21 -2.29
C LYS A 39 -23.59 86.20 -1.55
N THR A 40 -23.54 86.58 -0.25
CA THR A 40 -24.43 87.52 0.51
C THR A 40 -25.96 87.25 0.60
N ALA A 41 -26.71 87.60 1.67
CA ALA A 41 -26.47 88.37 2.91
C ALA A 41 -27.34 87.80 4.08
N VAL A 42 -27.07 88.07 5.37
CA VAL A 42 -27.79 89.04 6.28
C VAL A 42 -29.32 88.82 6.35
N ALA A 43 -29.98 88.70 7.52
CA ALA A 43 -29.70 89.17 8.89
C ALA A 43 -29.94 88.03 9.95
N HIS A 44 -30.30 88.11 11.26
CA HIS A 44 -30.49 89.04 12.42
C HIS A 44 -30.80 88.09 13.65
N THR A 45 -30.94 88.36 14.97
CA THR A 45 -30.63 89.35 16.05
C THR A 45 -31.05 88.68 17.42
N VAL A 46 -30.99 89.19 18.67
CA VAL A 46 -30.72 90.52 19.30
C VAL A 46 -30.27 90.36 20.78
N LYS A 47 -29.20 91.06 21.24
CA LYS A 47 -28.91 91.52 22.65
C LYS A 47 -28.78 90.45 23.79
N LEU A 48 -28.24 90.70 25.01
CA LEU A 48 -27.54 91.86 25.65
C LEU A 48 -26.59 91.39 26.80
N ALA A 49 -25.56 92.20 27.12
CA ALA A 49 -24.97 92.47 28.47
C ALA A 49 -24.38 91.33 29.36
N ALA A 50 -23.38 91.55 30.24
CA ALA A 50 -22.38 92.63 30.39
C ALA A 50 -21.28 92.25 31.44
N PHE A 51 -20.31 93.15 31.62
CA PHE A 51 -19.36 93.34 32.74
C PHE A 51 -17.92 92.76 32.73
N PHE A 52 -17.02 93.71 33.01
CA PHE A 52 -15.56 93.72 33.19
C PHE A 52 -14.93 92.62 34.07
N ALA A 53 -13.70 92.23 33.70
CA ALA A 53 -12.50 92.36 34.54
C ALA A 53 -11.22 92.33 33.68
N VAL A 54 -10.08 92.80 34.22
CA VAL A 54 -8.77 92.89 33.54
C VAL A 54 -7.72 92.12 34.34
N ASN A 55 -6.85 91.31 33.71
CA ASN A 55 -5.37 91.39 33.88
C ASN A 55 -4.53 90.37 33.09
N VAL A 56 -3.27 90.79 32.82
CA VAL A 56 -2.04 90.04 32.49
C VAL A 56 -2.04 89.06 31.31
N LEU A 57 -1.19 89.39 30.33
CA LEU A 57 -0.62 88.45 29.36
C LEU A 57 0.47 87.59 30.03
N SER A 58 0.27 86.28 30.07
CA SER A 58 1.36 85.30 30.20
C SER A 58 1.37 84.39 28.97
N ALA A 59 2.33 84.61 28.09
CA ALA A 59 2.50 83.78 26.89
C ALA A 59 3.09 82.42 27.28
N SER A 60 2.22 81.42 27.49
CA SER A 60 2.62 80.04 27.71
C SER A 60 3.43 79.53 26.50
N ILE A 61 4.74 79.38 26.68
CA ILE A 61 5.62 78.83 25.66
C ILE A 61 5.29 77.34 25.50
N VAL A 62 4.57 77.00 24.43
CA VAL A 62 4.28 75.60 24.09
C VAL A 62 5.55 74.96 23.54
N PHE A 63 6.39 74.45 24.44
CA PHE A 63 7.49 73.56 24.08
C PHE A 63 6.92 72.22 23.63
N ALA A 64 6.97 71.98 22.33
CA ALA A 64 6.56 70.73 21.71
C ALA A 64 7.63 70.30 20.68
N GLY A 65 7.94 69.00 20.71
CA GLY A 65 9.18 68.40 20.23
C GLY A 65 9.79 67.50 21.33
N PRO A 66 10.91 66.80 21.08
CA PRO A 66 11.56 65.94 22.08
C PRO A 66 11.99 66.69 23.36
N THR A 67 11.74 66.12 24.54
CA THR A 67 11.94 66.77 25.84
C THR A 67 12.89 66.02 26.77
N GLY A 68 13.62 66.77 27.60
CA GLY A 68 14.52 66.24 28.63
C GLY A 68 15.72 65.45 28.09
N GLY A 69 16.24 65.82 26.91
CA GLY A 69 17.39 65.17 26.30
C GLY A 69 18.71 65.47 27.03
N VAL A 70 19.42 64.41 27.44
CA VAL A 70 20.73 64.46 28.11
C VAL A 70 21.69 63.54 27.36
N VAL A 71 22.85 64.06 26.97
CA VAL A 71 23.88 63.26 26.27
C VAL A 71 24.59 62.35 27.29
N SER A 72 24.49 61.03 27.12
CA SER A 72 25.10 60.01 28.00
C SER A 72 26.25 59.24 27.35
N SER A 73 26.54 59.48 26.07
CA SER A 73 27.80 59.06 25.43
C SER A 73 28.12 59.89 24.20
N GLY A 74 29.40 60.05 23.88
CA GLY A 74 29.86 60.93 22.79
C GLY A 74 29.58 62.42 23.06
N THR A 75 29.57 63.22 22.00
CA THR A 75 29.30 64.67 22.08
C THR A 75 28.25 65.10 21.06
N ALA A 76 27.19 65.73 21.56
CA ALA A 76 26.18 66.42 20.78
C ALA A 76 25.65 67.65 21.54
N SER A 77 25.07 68.61 20.81
CA SER A 77 24.28 69.71 21.40
C SER A 77 22.86 69.71 20.85
N ILE A 78 21.90 70.07 21.69
CA ILE A 78 20.47 70.08 21.39
C ILE A 78 19.99 71.53 21.45
N SER A 79 19.35 72.02 20.39
CA SER A 79 18.71 73.34 20.37
C SER A 79 17.32 73.25 19.74
N THR A 80 16.36 74.03 20.26
CA THR A 80 14.99 74.08 19.74
C THR A 80 14.63 75.52 19.39
N ALA A 81 14.14 75.73 18.18
CA ALA A 81 13.72 77.03 17.64
C ALA A 81 12.36 76.87 16.94
N GLY A 82 11.32 77.50 17.49
CA GLY A 82 9.94 77.26 17.04
C GLY A 82 9.57 75.78 17.18
N THR A 83 9.07 75.18 16.09
CA THR A 83 8.73 73.75 16.03
C THR A 83 9.87 72.85 15.53
N THR A 84 11.10 73.38 15.43
CA THR A 84 12.27 72.62 14.97
C THR A 84 13.26 72.39 16.10
N THR A 85 13.58 71.13 16.39
CA THR A 85 14.71 70.72 17.24
C THR A 85 15.87 70.27 16.36
N THR A 86 17.06 70.83 16.60
CA THR A 86 18.30 70.46 15.91
C THR A 86 19.27 69.81 16.89
N ILE A 87 19.81 68.66 16.52
CA ILE A 87 20.77 67.87 17.29
C ILE A 87 22.08 67.86 16.50
N ASN A 88 23.06 68.64 16.96
CA ASN A 88 24.38 68.75 16.32
C ASN A 88 25.36 67.80 17.02
N GLN A 89 25.65 66.66 16.39
CA GLN A 89 26.58 65.64 16.86
C GLN A 89 27.98 65.87 16.26
N SER A 90 29.03 65.77 17.07
CA SER A 90 30.42 65.96 16.64
C SER A 90 31.30 64.71 16.72
N THR A 91 30.94 63.71 17.53
CA THR A 91 31.56 62.37 17.50
C THR A 91 30.90 61.45 16.47
N ALA A 92 31.60 60.41 16.00
CA ALA A 92 31.02 59.40 15.09
C ALA A 92 29.83 58.64 15.71
N LYS A 93 29.78 58.51 17.04
CA LYS A 93 28.63 58.02 17.80
C LYS A 93 28.27 59.00 18.91
N ALA A 94 26.98 59.21 19.15
CA ALA A 94 26.50 59.84 20.38
C ALA A 94 25.23 59.13 20.88
N ALA A 95 25.04 59.08 22.20
CA ALA A 95 23.86 58.56 22.85
C ALA A 95 23.20 59.66 23.69
N ILE A 96 21.89 59.80 23.56
CA ILE A 96 21.06 60.81 24.20
C ILE A 96 19.89 60.10 24.88
N ASP A 97 19.78 60.23 26.19
CA ASP A 97 18.65 59.76 26.99
C ASP A 97 17.60 60.88 27.09
N TRP A 98 16.33 60.56 26.86
CA TRP A 98 15.21 61.52 26.78
C TRP A 98 14.09 61.14 27.76
N SER A 99 13.46 62.13 28.38
CA SER A 99 12.24 61.88 29.18
C SER A 99 11.02 61.63 28.28
N SER A 100 10.96 62.25 27.10
CA SER A 100 10.05 61.87 26.01
C SER A 100 10.66 62.21 24.65
N PHE A 101 10.61 61.28 23.71
CA PHE A 101 10.98 61.50 22.31
C PHE A 101 9.75 61.30 21.43
N SER A 102 9.04 62.39 21.12
CA SER A 102 7.79 62.42 20.33
C SER A 102 7.77 63.69 19.46
N THR A 103 6.95 63.70 18.40
CA THR A 103 6.71 64.87 17.53
C THR A 103 5.25 65.00 17.11
N ASN A 104 4.72 66.23 17.09
CA ASN A 104 3.46 66.57 16.43
C ASN A 104 3.65 66.74 14.91
N SER A 105 2.55 66.78 14.15
CA SER A 105 2.57 66.78 12.68
C SER A 105 3.21 68.02 12.02
N ASN A 106 3.43 69.09 12.78
CA ASN A 106 4.05 70.35 12.36
C ASN A 106 5.47 70.56 12.94
N GLU A 107 6.04 69.53 13.58
CA GLU A 107 7.37 69.57 14.18
C GLU A 107 8.44 68.87 13.32
N ILE A 108 9.68 69.30 13.48
CA ILE A 108 10.84 68.82 12.73
C ILE A 108 11.97 68.50 13.72
N VAL A 109 12.56 67.31 13.61
CA VAL A 109 13.81 66.96 14.31
C VAL A 109 14.91 66.75 13.27
N ASN A 110 15.94 67.59 13.32
CA ASN A 110 17.08 67.56 12.39
C ASN A 110 18.34 67.07 13.13
N PHE A 111 18.88 65.93 12.72
CA PHE A 111 20.19 65.44 13.16
C PHE A 111 21.27 65.90 12.18
N VAL A 112 22.21 66.71 12.68
CA VAL A 112 23.42 67.14 11.96
C VAL A 112 24.58 66.35 12.52
N GLN A 113 25.09 65.38 11.76
CA GLN A 113 26.07 64.38 12.18
C GLN A 113 27.33 64.47 11.30
N PRO A 114 28.50 63.95 11.73
CA PRO A 114 29.75 64.11 10.97
C PRO A 114 29.73 63.51 9.55
N ASN A 115 29.04 62.39 9.35
CA ASN A 115 28.91 61.70 8.05
C ASN A 115 27.76 60.67 8.05
N SER A 116 27.53 60.00 6.92
CA SER A 116 26.47 58.99 6.75
C SER A 116 26.62 57.73 7.61
N SER A 117 27.85 57.35 7.96
CA SER A 117 28.12 56.21 8.84
C SER A 117 28.05 56.55 10.34
N SER A 118 27.89 57.83 10.69
CA SER A 118 27.71 58.28 12.08
C SER A 118 26.34 57.91 12.61
N ILE A 119 26.24 57.65 13.93
CA ILE A 119 25.01 57.18 14.57
C ILE A 119 24.64 58.05 15.77
N THR A 120 23.38 58.50 15.85
CA THR A 120 22.78 59.07 17.07
C THR A 120 21.82 58.07 17.68
N LEU A 121 22.08 57.61 18.90
CA LEU A 121 21.18 56.78 19.69
C LEU A 121 20.30 57.66 20.57
N ASN A 122 18.99 57.61 20.35
CA ASN A 122 17.97 58.28 21.17
C ASN A 122 17.26 57.22 22.01
N ARG A 123 17.49 57.19 23.32
CA ARG A 123 16.85 56.25 24.25
C ARG A 123 15.83 57.00 25.10
N VAL A 124 14.61 56.51 25.21
CA VAL A 124 13.59 57.08 26.12
C VAL A 124 13.66 56.37 27.46
N THR A 125 13.86 57.14 28.52
CA THR A 125 13.93 56.67 29.92
C THR A 125 12.67 56.97 30.72
N GLY A 126 11.77 57.82 30.19
CA GLY A 126 10.43 58.06 30.73
C GLY A 126 9.43 56.92 30.44
N THR A 127 8.18 57.13 30.85
CA THR A 127 7.09 56.12 30.79
C THR A 127 6.19 56.24 29.54
N SER A 128 6.40 57.25 28.70
CA SER A 128 5.57 57.52 27.51
C SER A 128 6.11 56.82 26.27
N ALA A 129 5.20 56.28 25.44
CA ALA A 129 5.53 55.80 24.09
C ALA A 129 5.90 56.96 23.16
N SER A 130 6.75 56.69 22.18
CA SER A 130 7.22 57.66 21.18
C SER A 130 6.18 57.82 20.08
N ASN A 131 5.41 58.92 20.11
CA ASN A 131 4.46 59.26 19.06
C ASN A 131 5.12 60.24 18.09
N LEU A 132 5.54 59.75 16.93
CA LEU A 132 6.30 60.50 15.93
C LEU A 132 5.39 60.81 14.74
N ASN A 133 4.84 62.04 14.69
CA ASN A 133 3.89 62.46 13.65
C ASN A 133 4.50 63.50 12.69
N GLY A 134 5.60 64.14 13.08
CA GLY A 134 6.29 65.17 12.31
C GLY A 134 7.41 64.63 11.41
N GLN A 135 8.33 65.50 11.03
CA GLN A 135 9.49 65.17 10.20
C GLN A 135 10.72 64.82 11.07
N LEU A 136 11.46 63.79 10.67
CA LEU A 136 12.76 63.42 11.24
C LEU A 136 13.77 63.35 10.10
N ASN A 137 14.74 64.27 10.06
CA ASN A 137 15.75 64.33 9.01
C ASN A 137 17.15 64.09 9.60
N ALA A 138 17.99 63.32 8.92
CA ALA A 138 19.38 63.08 9.34
C ALA A 138 20.30 62.85 8.14
N ASN A 139 21.50 63.42 8.17
CA ASN A 139 22.54 63.08 7.18
C ASN A 139 23.33 61.80 7.55
N GLY A 140 23.17 61.30 8.77
CA GLY A 140 23.65 60.01 9.27
C GLY A 140 22.52 59.10 9.74
N GLN A 141 22.85 58.12 10.59
CA GLN A 141 21.93 57.13 11.11
C GLN A 141 21.28 57.57 12.42
N VAL A 142 20.01 57.23 12.59
CA VAL A 142 19.22 57.52 13.80
C VAL A 142 18.74 56.20 14.41
N PHE A 143 19.10 55.94 15.66
CA PHE A 143 18.53 54.87 16.46
C PHE A 143 17.51 55.48 17.44
N ILE A 144 16.35 54.86 17.59
CA ILE A 144 15.26 55.27 18.47
C ILE A 144 14.85 54.06 19.31
N ILE A 145 15.11 54.12 20.61
CA ILE A 145 14.80 53.04 21.56
C ILE A 145 13.80 53.56 22.58
N ASN A 146 12.60 53.00 22.62
CA ASN A 146 11.60 53.31 23.64
C ASN A 146 10.92 52.02 24.13
N PRO A 147 11.25 51.53 25.34
CA PRO A 147 10.62 50.35 25.91
C PRO A 147 9.09 50.43 25.99
N ASN A 148 8.49 51.62 26.04
CA ASN A 148 7.04 51.82 26.13
C ASN A 148 6.32 51.66 24.77
N GLY A 149 7.04 51.71 23.64
CA GLY A 149 6.51 51.64 22.28
C GLY A 149 7.00 52.78 21.37
N VAL A 150 7.04 52.53 20.06
CA VAL A 150 7.35 53.55 19.03
C VAL A 150 6.28 53.50 17.94
N LEU A 151 5.64 54.64 17.67
CA LEU A 151 4.63 54.82 16.62
C LEU A 151 5.05 55.95 15.69
N PHE A 152 5.33 55.63 14.42
CA PHE A 152 5.38 56.61 13.33
C PHE A 152 3.96 56.80 12.79
N GLY A 153 3.35 57.95 13.07
CA GLY A 153 1.99 58.30 12.65
C GLY A 153 1.85 58.48 11.14
N SER A 154 0.63 58.53 10.62
CA SER A 154 0.37 58.61 9.17
C SER A 154 0.88 59.88 8.49
N THR A 155 1.13 60.96 9.24
CA THR A 155 1.79 62.18 8.74
C THR A 155 3.32 62.14 8.82
N SER A 156 3.91 61.13 9.48
CA SER A 156 5.34 61.07 9.77
C SER A 156 6.17 60.94 8.49
N GLN A 157 7.30 61.65 8.45
CA GLN A 157 8.27 61.59 7.37
C GLN A 157 9.67 61.43 7.95
N VAL A 158 10.30 60.28 7.73
CA VAL A 158 11.65 59.98 8.23
C VAL A 158 12.61 59.89 7.04
N ASN A 159 13.58 60.79 6.98
CA ASN A 159 14.58 60.92 5.92
C ASN A 159 15.98 60.84 6.53
N THR A 160 16.56 59.65 6.63
CA THR A 160 17.80 59.37 7.38
C THR A 160 18.77 58.51 6.57
N ALA A 161 20.09 58.55 6.82
CA ALA A 161 21.01 57.61 6.16
C ALA A 161 20.74 56.14 6.54
N GLY A 162 20.23 55.93 7.76
CA GLY A 162 19.65 54.66 8.21
C GLY A 162 18.83 54.86 9.49
N LEU A 163 17.89 53.95 9.75
CA LEU A 163 16.98 53.99 10.89
C LEU A 163 16.99 52.65 11.63
N VAL A 164 17.12 52.67 12.96
CA VAL A 164 16.77 51.54 13.82
C VAL A 164 15.76 52.00 14.86
N ALA A 165 14.56 51.41 14.87
CA ALA A 165 13.53 51.71 15.86
C ALA A 165 13.23 50.45 16.69
N SER A 166 13.28 50.54 18.01
CA SER A 166 13.19 49.37 18.89
C SER A 166 12.44 49.63 20.19
N THR A 167 11.77 48.59 20.72
CA THR A 167 11.33 48.54 22.14
C THR A 167 12.23 47.66 23.01
N LEU A 168 13.21 46.97 22.42
CA LEU A 168 14.25 46.23 23.13
C LEU A 168 15.43 47.18 23.43
N ASN A 169 16.08 47.03 24.58
CA ASN A 169 17.12 47.96 25.04
C ASN A 169 18.50 47.62 24.45
N LEU A 170 19.33 48.65 24.22
CA LEU A 170 20.74 48.55 23.85
C LEU A 170 21.54 49.35 24.87
N SER A 171 22.60 48.79 25.47
CA SER A 171 23.42 49.53 26.43
C SER A 171 24.39 50.51 25.76
N ASN A 172 24.90 51.51 26.49
CA ASN A 172 25.92 52.40 25.94
C ASN A 172 27.25 51.66 25.66
N ALA A 173 27.56 50.59 26.40
CA ALA A 173 28.76 49.78 26.16
C ALA A 173 28.64 49.00 24.83
N ASP A 174 27.51 48.30 24.66
CA ASP A 174 27.16 47.55 23.45
C ASP A 174 27.16 48.45 22.21
N PHE A 175 26.44 49.58 22.29
CA PHE A 175 26.38 50.61 21.25
C PHE A 175 27.77 51.13 20.86
N ASN A 176 28.62 51.48 21.84
CA ASN A 176 29.95 52.01 21.56
C ASN A 176 30.86 50.95 20.92
N ASN A 177 30.82 49.71 21.40
CA ASN A 177 31.65 48.60 20.93
C ASN A 177 31.25 48.00 19.56
N ASN A 178 30.17 48.50 18.93
CA ASN A 178 29.54 47.95 17.71
C ASN A 178 28.83 46.60 17.91
N LEU A 179 28.56 46.23 19.16
CA LEU A 179 27.78 45.05 19.50
C LEU A 179 26.31 45.46 19.55
N PHE A 180 25.61 45.48 18.43
CA PHE A 180 24.21 45.94 18.38
C PHE A 180 23.23 44.87 18.88
N ASN A 181 23.38 44.46 20.15
CA ASN A 181 22.49 43.55 20.86
C ASN A 181 21.32 44.33 21.50
N PHE A 182 20.11 44.06 21.04
CA PHE A 182 18.87 44.63 21.56
C PHE A 182 18.13 43.58 22.40
N ASN A 183 18.15 43.72 23.72
CA ASN A 183 17.48 42.80 24.65
C ASN A 183 16.48 43.53 25.56
N ASN A 184 15.31 42.92 25.75
CA ASN A 184 14.35 43.24 26.81
C ASN A 184 13.31 42.10 26.93
N PRO A 185 13.67 40.93 27.51
CA PRO A 185 12.85 39.72 27.44
C PRO A 185 11.52 39.83 28.19
N THR A 186 11.34 40.78 29.11
CA THR A 186 10.07 41.02 29.81
C THR A 186 9.09 41.88 28.99
N ASN A 187 9.59 42.81 28.17
CA ASN A 187 8.77 43.73 27.38
C ASN A 187 7.86 43.02 26.34
N ASN A 188 6.66 43.55 26.10
CA ASN A 188 5.74 43.12 25.04
C ASN A 188 5.07 44.30 24.29
N LYS A 189 5.83 45.38 24.05
CA LYS A 189 5.37 46.57 23.32
C LYS A 189 5.64 46.48 21.81
N THR A 190 5.18 47.49 21.08
CA THR A 190 5.11 47.50 19.61
C THR A 190 5.99 48.59 19.00
N VAL A 191 6.65 48.28 17.86
CA VAL A 191 7.06 49.28 16.87
C VAL A 191 6.03 49.28 15.73
N GLU A 192 5.40 50.41 15.46
CA GLU A 192 4.37 50.56 14.43
C GLU A 192 4.70 51.72 13.47
N ASN A 193 4.73 51.45 12.17
CA ASN A 193 4.83 52.48 11.14
C ASN A 193 3.53 52.60 10.32
N ARG A 194 2.99 53.82 10.30
CA ARG A 194 1.87 54.25 9.44
C ARG A 194 2.28 55.37 8.47
N GLY A 195 3.46 55.97 8.66
CA GLY A 195 3.98 57.08 7.88
C GLY A 195 4.96 56.65 6.78
N LYS A 196 5.77 57.60 6.32
CA LYS A 196 6.77 57.39 5.27
C LYS A 196 8.18 57.38 5.86
N ILE A 197 8.87 56.25 5.75
CA ILE A 197 10.30 56.11 6.04
C ILE A 197 11.05 56.00 4.70
N THR A 198 12.12 56.76 4.53
CA THR A 198 12.96 56.74 3.33
C THR A 198 14.42 56.90 3.71
N VAL A 199 15.25 55.99 3.21
CA VAL A 199 16.71 56.02 3.35
C VAL A 199 17.36 56.10 1.96
N PRO A 200 18.57 56.70 1.83
CA PRO A 200 19.28 56.78 0.56
C PRO A 200 19.79 55.40 0.11
N THR A 201 20.40 55.37 -1.07
CA THR A 201 20.98 54.16 -1.67
C THR A 201 21.91 53.43 -0.70
N GLY A 202 21.65 52.16 -0.43
CA GLY A 202 22.44 51.33 0.50
C GLY A 202 22.08 51.47 1.99
N GLY A 203 21.14 52.34 2.36
CA GLY A 203 20.71 52.54 3.76
C GLY A 203 19.92 51.37 4.34
N THR A 204 19.89 51.27 5.67
CA THR A 204 19.14 50.23 6.41
C THR A 204 17.97 50.83 7.18
N VAL A 205 16.82 50.13 7.21
CA VAL A 205 15.70 50.36 8.12
C VAL A 205 15.44 49.08 8.92
N ALA A 206 15.61 49.12 10.24
CA ALA A 206 15.31 48.00 11.13
C ALA A 206 14.24 48.38 12.17
N LEU A 207 13.12 47.65 12.22
CA LEU A 207 12.07 47.78 13.22
C LEU A 207 12.05 46.52 14.10
N ILE A 208 12.30 46.68 15.40
CA ILE A 208 12.67 45.57 16.30
C ILE A 208 11.80 45.60 17.58
N ALA A 209 10.85 44.68 17.69
CA ALA A 209 10.00 44.58 18.88
C ALA A 209 9.25 43.24 18.96
N PRO A 210 8.82 42.82 20.16
CA PRO A 210 7.85 41.74 20.36
C PRO A 210 6.66 41.76 19.41
N THR A 211 6.18 42.96 19.05
CA THR A 211 5.27 43.15 17.91
C THR A 211 5.79 44.22 16.97
N VAL A 212 5.81 43.94 15.66
CA VAL A 212 6.13 44.92 14.61
C VAL A 212 4.95 45.05 13.65
N LYS A 213 4.53 46.29 13.37
CA LYS A 213 3.44 46.60 12.44
C LYS A 213 3.92 47.58 11.38
N GLN A 214 3.74 47.24 10.11
CA GLN A 214 4.13 48.05 8.97
C GLN A 214 2.93 48.25 8.03
N THR A 215 2.34 49.44 8.08
CA THR A 215 1.16 49.84 7.30
C THR A 215 1.39 51.09 6.46
N GLY A 216 2.46 51.84 6.73
CA GLY A 216 2.91 52.97 5.92
C GLY A 216 3.81 52.54 4.75
N THR A 217 4.73 53.42 4.35
CA THR A 217 5.72 53.15 3.29
C THR A 217 7.13 53.12 3.88
N ILE A 218 7.92 52.10 3.53
CA ILE A 218 9.37 52.06 3.72
C ILE A 218 10.03 51.99 2.34
N LYS A 219 11.01 52.87 2.07
CA LYS A 219 11.82 52.85 0.85
C LYS A 219 13.32 52.88 1.15
N ALA A 220 14.05 51.87 0.69
CA ALA A 220 15.48 51.65 0.89
C ALA A 220 16.17 51.13 -0.39
N PRO A 221 16.40 51.98 -1.42
CA PRO A 221 16.95 51.54 -2.71
C PRO A 221 18.34 50.92 -2.53
N GLN A 222 18.58 49.75 -3.12
CA GLN A 222 19.81 48.94 -2.94
C GLN A 222 20.22 48.73 -1.46
N GLY A 223 19.25 48.86 -0.55
CA GLY A 223 19.45 48.88 0.90
C GLY A 223 18.77 47.69 1.58
N ASN A 224 18.56 47.80 2.89
CA ASN A 224 18.04 46.70 3.70
C ASN A 224 16.82 47.14 4.52
N VAL A 225 15.80 46.29 4.58
CA VAL A 225 14.65 46.45 5.49
C VAL A 225 14.50 45.19 6.33
N LEU A 226 14.55 45.35 7.66
CA LEU A 226 14.40 44.27 8.63
C LEU A 226 13.23 44.58 9.58
N LEU A 227 12.23 43.71 9.60
CA LEU A 227 11.20 43.66 10.63
C LEU A 227 11.47 42.41 11.48
N ALA A 228 11.82 42.58 12.76
CA ALA A 228 12.27 41.48 13.61
C ALA A 228 11.49 41.41 14.94
N ALA A 229 10.97 40.23 15.28
CA ALA A 229 10.16 40.00 16.48
C ALA A 229 10.70 38.88 17.39
N GLY A 230 10.97 39.25 18.64
CA GLY A 230 11.62 38.43 19.66
C GLY A 230 11.88 39.23 20.94
N GLY A 231 12.56 38.64 21.92
CA GLY A 231 12.92 39.27 23.21
C GLY A 231 14.38 39.72 23.32
N ASP A 232 15.26 39.12 22.51
CA ASP A 232 16.71 39.35 22.47
C ASP A 232 17.19 39.16 21.01
N ILE A 233 17.69 40.23 20.39
CA ILE A 233 17.98 40.32 18.95
C ILE A 233 19.31 41.06 18.71
N THR A 234 20.29 40.40 18.10
CA THR A 234 21.55 41.02 17.66
C THR A 234 21.47 41.45 16.20
N LEU A 235 21.93 42.67 15.88
CA LEU A 235 22.23 43.10 14.51
C LEU A 235 23.75 43.09 14.26
N ASN A 236 24.14 42.73 13.04
CA ASN A 236 25.48 43.00 12.51
C ASN A 236 25.38 44.11 11.44
N LEU A 237 25.92 45.29 11.76
CA LEU A 237 25.90 46.48 10.90
C LEU A 237 27.33 46.91 10.58
N ASN A 238 27.65 47.09 9.29
CA ASN A 238 28.91 47.68 8.84
C ASN A 238 28.63 49.03 8.18
N ASN A 239 29.11 50.13 8.79
CA ASN A 239 28.90 51.52 8.35
C ASN A 239 27.41 51.90 8.08
N GLY A 240 26.46 51.18 8.68
CA GLY A 240 25.02 51.37 8.50
C GLY A 240 24.33 50.41 7.53
N SER A 241 25.08 49.54 6.84
CA SER A 241 24.51 48.45 6.03
C SER A 241 24.39 47.16 6.84
N LEU A 242 23.27 46.44 6.68
CA LEU A 242 22.97 45.19 7.37
C LEU A 242 23.75 44.02 6.76
N LEU A 243 24.64 43.41 7.54
CA LEU A 243 25.33 42.17 7.17
C LEU A 243 24.57 40.91 7.64
N GLY A 244 23.79 41.01 8.72
CA GLY A 244 23.04 39.90 9.27
C GLY A 244 22.34 40.24 10.59
N TYR A 245 21.56 39.28 11.10
CA TYR A 245 20.83 39.38 12.36
C TYR A 245 20.75 38.00 13.03
N THR A 246 20.52 37.98 14.35
CA THR A 246 20.22 36.77 15.13
C THR A 246 19.10 37.06 16.11
N ILE A 247 18.08 36.19 16.21
CA ILE A 247 17.10 36.24 17.32
C ILE A 247 17.55 35.23 18.38
N ASN A 248 18.25 35.75 19.39
CA ASN A 248 18.86 34.95 20.44
C ASN A 248 17.78 34.31 21.34
N GLN A 249 16.78 35.11 21.75
CA GLN A 249 15.61 34.66 22.49
C GLN A 249 14.33 35.09 21.78
N GLY A 250 13.42 34.15 21.56
CA GLY A 250 12.08 34.44 21.05
C GLY A 250 11.17 35.03 22.14
N LYS A 251 9.91 35.23 21.82
CA LYS A 251 8.96 35.91 22.71
C LYS A 251 7.54 35.35 22.60
N ALA A 252 6.85 35.30 23.75
CA ALA A 252 5.41 35.07 23.83
C ALA A 252 4.66 36.02 22.88
N GLN A 253 3.93 35.46 21.91
CA GLN A 253 3.19 36.21 20.88
C GLN A 253 4.05 37.09 19.95
N ALA A 254 5.27 36.67 19.62
CA ALA A 254 6.12 37.37 18.65
C ALA A 254 5.40 37.53 17.29
N LEU A 255 5.07 38.77 16.91
CA LEU A 255 4.12 39.06 15.84
C LEU A 255 4.66 40.12 14.87
N ILE A 256 4.60 39.82 13.57
CA ILE A 256 4.77 40.80 12.50
C ILE A 256 3.46 40.90 11.70
N ASN A 257 3.05 42.14 11.39
CA ASN A 257 1.94 42.41 10.46
C ASN A 257 2.34 43.51 9.46
N SER A 258 2.50 43.15 8.19
CA SER A 258 2.92 44.04 7.10
C SER A 258 1.81 44.19 6.05
N GLY A 259 1.03 45.27 6.15
CA GLY A 259 -0.02 45.63 5.20
C GLY A 259 0.30 46.85 4.31
N GLY A 260 1.42 47.52 4.57
CA GLY A 260 1.85 48.70 3.81
C GLY A 260 2.70 48.36 2.57
N MET A 261 3.53 49.33 2.15
CA MET A 261 4.53 49.13 1.09
C MET A 261 5.94 49.05 1.68
N ILE A 262 6.72 48.06 1.26
CA ILE A 262 8.17 47.98 1.50
C ILE A 262 8.87 47.88 0.14
N GLN A 263 9.75 48.82 -0.19
CA GLN A 263 10.49 48.85 -1.44
C GLN A 263 12.02 48.89 -1.19
N ALA A 264 12.73 47.84 -1.59
CA ALA A 264 14.18 47.71 -1.48
C ALA A 264 14.79 47.09 -2.75
N ASP A 265 14.56 47.72 -3.90
CA ASP A 265 15.02 47.24 -5.21
C ASP A 265 16.55 47.20 -5.30
N GLY A 266 17.12 46.07 -5.74
CA GLY A 266 18.55 45.76 -5.67
C GLY A 266 19.07 45.53 -4.24
N GLY A 267 18.18 45.31 -3.27
CA GLY A 267 18.46 45.18 -1.84
C GLY A 267 17.69 44.02 -1.20
N LYS A 268 17.57 44.02 0.14
CA LYS A 268 16.95 42.90 0.88
C LYS A 268 15.83 43.33 1.83
N VAL A 269 14.73 42.59 1.82
CA VAL A 269 13.65 42.69 2.81
C VAL A 269 13.59 41.41 3.64
N ILE A 270 13.53 41.55 4.96
CA ILE A 270 13.47 40.44 5.92
C ILE A 270 12.34 40.70 6.92
N LEU A 271 11.40 39.78 7.03
CA LEU A 271 10.38 39.71 8.09
C LEU A 271 10.65 38.43 8.88
N THR A 272 10.97 38.53 10.16
CA THR A 272 11.48 37.39 10.94
C THR A 272 10.98 37.39 12.39
N ALA A 273 10.34 36.30 12.84
CA ALA A 273 9.72 36.21 14.17
C ALA A 273 9.99 34.86 14.86
N LYS A 274 10.36 34.88 16.15
CA LYS A 274 10.69 33.66 16.92
C LYS A 274 9.86 33.52 18.20
N GLY A 275 9.27 32.34 18.40
CA GLY A 275 8.52 31.99 19.61
C GLY A 275 9.44 31.69 20.80
N ILE A 276 8.92 31.75 22.04
CA ILE A 276 9.72 31.35 23.21
C ILE A 276 9.74 29.81 23.40
N ASP A 277 8.69 29.12 22.94
CA ASP A 277 8.50 27.67 22.99
C ASP A 277 7.53 27.19 21.89
N GLU A 278 7.14 25.91 21.90
CA GLU A 278 6.22 25.33 20.92
C GLU A 278 4.74 25.72 21.10
N LEU A 279 4.35 26.27 22.24
CA LEU A 279 2.97 26.75 22.51
C LEU A 279 2.82 28.24 22.14
N SER A 280 3.94 28.97 22.10
CA SER A 280 4.07 30.37 21.72
C SER A 280 4.34 30.53 20.21
N ASN A 281 3.37 30.18 19.37
CA ASN A 281 3.47 30.38 17.92
C ASN A 281 3.86 31.83 17.58
N ALA A 282 5.03 32.01 16.98
CA ALA A 282 5.40 33.28 16.35
C ALA A 282 4.72 33.41 14.99
N VAL A 283 4.22 34.59 14.65
CA VAL A 283 3.40 34.78 13.44
C VAL A 283 3.92 35.94 12.60
N VAL A 284 4.22 35.68 11.33
CA VAL A 284 4.45 36.71 10.33
C VAL A 284 3.25 36.76 9.38
N ASN A 285 2.56 37.91 9.35
CA ASN A 285 1.50 38.18 8.39
C ASN A 285 1.97 39.23 7.39
N SER A 286 1.84 38.96 6.10
CA SER A 286 2.00 39.95 5.03
C SER A 286 0.72 40.02 4.22
N VAL A 287 0.19 41.23 4.01
CA VAL A 287 -1.01 41.48 3.20
C VAL A 287 -0.85 42.66 2.22
N GLY A 288 0.27 43.39 2.32
CA GLY A 288 0.57 44.56 1.49
C GLY A 288 1.44 44.23 0.27
N VAL A 289 2.35 45.16 -0.07
CA VAL A 289 3.32 45.00 -1.16
C VAL A 289 4.73 44.99 -0.60
N ILE A 290 5.46 43.90 -0.81
CA ILE A 290 6.90 43.81 -0.55
C ILE A 290 7.61 43.66 -1.88
N GLN A 291 8.46 44.64 -2.21
CA GLN A 291 9.14 44.76 -3.49
C GLN A 291 10.66 44.84 -3.28
N ALA A 292 11.41 44.00 -3.99
CA ALA A 292 12.86 44.03 -4.11
C ALA A 292 13.26 43.60 -5.53
N GLN A 293 12.91 44.41 -6.52
CA GLN A 293 13.20 44.11 -7.94
C GLN A 293 14.71 44.15 -8.23
N THR A 294 15.17 43.43 -9.25
CA THR A 294 16.56 43.49 -9.72
C THR A 294 16.88 44.86 -10.32
N VAL A 295 17.98 45.49 -9.89
CA VAL A 295 18.46 46.80 -10.38
C VAL A 295 19.96 46.74 -10.62
N ASN A 296 20.43 47.21 -11.78
CA ASN A 296 21.84 47.22 -12.18
C ASN A 296 22.53 45.84 -12.03
N ASN A 297 21.81 44.77 -12.39
CA ASN A 297 22.17 43.35 -12.18
C ASN A 297 22.32 42.89 -10.72
N VAL A 298 22.12 43.77 -9.73
CA VAL A 298 21.99 43.38 -8.32
C VAL A 298 20.57 42.85 -8.11
N ARG A 299 20.46 41.56 -7.80
CA ARG A 299 19.20 40.89 -7.49
C ARG A 299 18.71 41.25 -6.11
N GLY A 300 17.43 41.57 -5.97
CA GLY A 300 16.82 41.74 -4.66
C GLY A 300 16.46 40.41 -4.00
N VAL A 301 16.22 40.43 -2.69
CA VAL A 301 15.86 39.25 -1.89
C VAL A 301 14.75 39.58 -0.90
N ILE A 302 13.75 38.70 -0.80
CA ILE A 302 12.63 38.78 0.15
C ILE A 302 12.62 37.52 1.01
N GLU A 303 12.72 37.65 2.33
CA GLU A 303 12.67 36.53 3.28
C GLU A 303 11.60 36.76 4.35
N LEU A 304 10.55 35.92 4.35
CA LEU A 304 9.49 35.86 5.37
C LEU A 304 9.68 34.59 6.21
N GLY A 305 10.29 34.74 7.38
CA GLY A 305 10.66 33.63 8.26
C GLY A 305 9.92 33.62 9.59
N SER A 306 9.58 32.44 10.08
CA SER A 306 9.30 32.20 11.49
C SER A 306 10.01 30.93 11.97
N ASP A 307 9.82 30.56 13.23
CA ASP A 307 10.46 29.37 13.79
C ASP A 307 10.02 28.11 13.03
N LEU A 308 10.96 27.19 12.76
CA LEU A 308 10.69 25.94 12.04
C LEU A 308 10.09 24.85 12.95
N SER A 309 10.10 25.06 14.27
CA SER A 309 9.43 24.20 15.25
C SER A 309 7.93 24.52 15.40
N SER A 310 7.57 25.77 15.69
CA SER A 310 6.18 26.21 15.99
C SER A 310 5.73 27.49 15.28
N GLY A 311 6.59 28.11 14.47
CA GLY A 311 6.29 29.38 13.81
C GLY A 311 5.29 29.25 12.66
N LYS A 312 4.61 30.37 12.36
CA LYS A 312 3.61 30.48 11.30
C LYS A 312 3.88 31.67 10.39
N VAL A 313 3.79 31.49 9.08
CA VAL A 313 3.85 32.55 8.07
C VAL A 313 2.56 32.54 7.26
N ASN A 314 1.82 33.65 7.23
CA ASN A 314 0.64 33.83 6.37
C ASN A 314 0.90 34.96 5.36
N VAL A 315 0.66 34.70 4.08
CA VAL A 315 0.94 35.67 3.00
C VAL A 315 -0.31 35.97 2.18
N SER A 316 -0.44 37.23 1.76
CA SER A 316 -1.43 37.82 0.87
C SER A 316 -0.83 39.07 0.22
N GLY A 317 -1.50 39.62 -0.79
CA GLY A 317 -1.03 40.83 -1.47
C GLY A 317 0.02 40.52 -2.54
N THR A 318 1.23 41.10 -2.44
CA THR A 318 2.28 40.91 -3.45
C THR A 318 3.68 40.79 -2.86
N LEU A 319 4.41 39.77 -3.32
CA LEU A 319 5.86 39.61 -3.13
C LEU A 319 6.53 39.68 -4.52
N ASP A 320 7.26 40.77 -4.78
CA ASP A 320 7.85 41.06 -6.09
C ASP A 320 9.38 41.19 -6.00
N ALA A 321 10.10 40.20 -6.53
CA ALA A 321 11.52 40.26 -6.82
C ALA A 321 11.79 40.01 -8.31
N SER A 322 10.97 40.58 -9.19
CA SER A 322 11.14 40.51 -10.65
C SER A 322 12.27 41.40 -11.17
N ALA A 323 12.59 41.28 -12.45
CA ALA A 323 13.65 42.03 -13.13
C ALA A 323 13.12 42.77 -14.38
N PRO A 324 12.15 43.70 -14.23
CA PRO A 324 11.48 44.34 -15.37
C PRO A 324 12.48 45.10 -16.26
N ASN A 325 13.46 45.77 -15.63
CA ASN A 325 14.49 46.57 -16.30
C ASN A 325 15.68 45.76 -16.83
N GLY A 326 15.58 44.44 -16.90
CA GLY A 326 16.60 43.56 -17.46
C GLY A 326 17.30 42.64 -16.44
N GLY A 327 17.86 41.54 -16.95
CA GLY A 327 18.56 40.54 -16.15
C GLY A 327 17.65 39.42 -15.61
N ASN A 328 18.11 38.77 -14.54
CA ASN A 328 17.39 37.71 -13.84
C ASN A 328 16.66 38.28 -12.61
N GLY A 329 15.53 37.67 -12.26
CA GLY A 329 14.86 37.95 -10.99
C GLY A 329 15.71 37.62 -9.77
N GLY A 330 15.19 38.04 -8.62
CA GLY A 330 15.72 37.77 -7.30
C GLY A 330 15.17 36.50 -6.66
N GLN A 331 15.30 36.44 -5.34
CA GLN A 331 14.89 35.28 -4.54
C GLN A 331 13.81 35.67 -3.52
N ILE A 332 12.78 34.83 -3.40
CA ILE A 332 11.74 34.92 -2.37
C ILE A 332 11.83 33.66 -1.50
N LYS A 333 11.73 33.79 -0.17
CA LYS A 333 11.60 32.65 0.76
C LYS A 333 10.46 32.89 1.73
N THR A 334 9.68 31.84 1.97
CA THR A 334 8.62 31.79 2.98
C THR A 334 8.83 30.51 3.81
N SER A 335 9.30 30.63 5.05
CA SER A 335 9.78 29.48 5.84
C SER A 335 9.31 29.52 7.30
N ALA A 336 8.66 28.46 7.76
CA ALA A 336 8.15 28.32 9.14
C ALA A 336 7.86 26.84 9.46
N ALA A 337 7.24 26.53 10.59
CA ALA A 337 6.63 25.22 10.82
C ALA A 337 5.38 25.05 9.93
N GLU A 338 4.55 26.10 9.86
CA GLU A 338 3.36 26.22 9.01
C GLU A 338 3.47 27.47 8.12
N VAL A 339 3.43 27.30 6.79
CA VAL A 339 3.40 28.40 5.82
C VAL A 339 2.12 28.31 5.01
N ASN A 340 1.34 29.40 4.99
CA ASN A 340 0.09 29.52 4.25
C ASN A 340 0.13 30.71 3.29
N ILE A 341 0.00 30.45 2.00
CA ILE A 341 -0.12 31.45 0.94
C ILE A 341 -1.59 31.50 0.51
N ASN A 342 -2.27 32.60 0.81
CA ASN A 342 -3.68 32.74 0.46
C ASN A 342 -3.87 32.80 -1.07
N SER A 343 -4.97 32.21 -1.55
CA SER A 343 -5.32 32.21 -2.97
C SER A 343 -5.37 33.63 -3.54
N GLY A 344 -4.72 33.84 -4.69
CA GLY A 344 -4.60 35.16 -5.34
C GLY A 344 -3.46 36.03 -4.83
N THR A 345 -2.53 35.49 -4.02
CA THR A 345 -1.27 36.18 -3.69
C THR A 345 -0.38 36.27 -4.92
N ASN A 346 -0.01 37.47 -5.36
CA ASN A 346 0.90 37.62 -6.49
C ASN A 346 2.36 37.46 -6.04
N ILE A 347 2.97 36.31 -6.35
CA ILE A 347 4.40 36.05 -6.12
C ILE A 347 5.11 36.06 -7.48
N THR A 348 6.17 36.85 -7.62
CA THR A 348 6.91 36.97 -8.90
C THR A 348 8.42 37.11 -8.71
N THR A 349 9.17 36.37 -9.53
CA THR A 349 10.63 36.50 -9.71
C THR A 349 10.99 36.62 -11.19
N GLN A 350 10.08 37.24 -11.97
CA GLN A 350 10.11 37.19 -13.43
C GLN A 350 11.37 37.84 -14.02
N ARG A 351 12.13 37.05 -14.78
CA ARG A 351 13.28 37.51 -15.59
C ARG A 351 12.80 38.12 -16.92
N ASN A 352 13.58 39.05 -17.46
CA ASN A 352 13.22 39.82 -18.65
C ASN A 352 13.20 38.98 -19.96
N SER A 353 14.01 37.91 -20.03
CA SER A 353 14.03 36.94 -21.14
C SER A 353 13.31 35.64 -20.75
N THR A 354 12.68 34.94 -21.70
CA THR A 354 11.93 33.69 -21.47
C THR A 354 12.48 32.45 -22.20
N SER A 355 13.57 32.57 -22.96
CA SER A 355 14.08 31.52 -23.86
C SER A 355 14.92 30.40 -23.18
N SER A 356 15.15 30.50 -21.88
CA SER A 356 15.88 29.53 -21.06
C SER A 356 15.40 29.55 -19.60
N LEU A 357 15.61 28.45 -18.88
CA LEU A 357 15.31 28.34 -17.44
C LEU A 357 15.96 29.48 -16.63
N PRO A 358 15.26 30.07 -15.64
CA PRO A 358 15.89 30.95 -14.65
C PRO A 358 16.96 30.19 -13.84
N PRO A 359 18.06 30.84 -13.41
CA PRO A 359 19.08 30.20 -12.60
C PRO A 359 18.51 29.76 -11.25
N THR A 360 19.10 28.73 -10.64
CA THR A 360 18.70 28.21 -9.30
C THR A 360 18.80 29.23 -8.16
N THR A 361 19.50 30.35 -8.40
CA THR A 361 19.61 31.52 -7.52
C THR A 361 18.57 32.62 -7.83
N SER A 362 17.48 32.25 -8.51
CA SER A 362 16.29 33.06 -8.82
C SER A 362 15.05 32.16 -8.67
N GLY A 363 14.03 32.63 -7.97
CA GLY A 363 12.82 31.83 -7.69
C GLY A 363 12.27 32.01 -6.28
N TRP A 364 11.19 31.27 -5.97
CA TRP A 364 10.52 31.26 -4.67
C TRP A 364 10.69 29.90 -3.96
N GLU A 365 11.12 29.91 -2.69
CA GLU A 365 11.11 28.72 -1.81
C GLU A 365 10.00 28.81 -0.76
N LEU A 366 9.13 27.80 -0.69
CA LEU A 366 8.18 27.54 0.40
C LEU A 366 8.73 26.39 1.25
N LYS A 367 8.97 26.63 2.54
CA LYS A 367 9.50 25.62 3.48
C LYS A 367 8.64 25.47 4.74
N ALA A 368 8.14 24.26 4.98
CA ALA A 368 7.23 23.93 6.08
C ALA A 368 7.39 22.47 6.54
N LYS A 369 6.75 22.06 7.66
CA LYS A 369 6.80 20.66 8.14
C LYS A 369 6.15 19.66 7.16
N ASN A 370 5.05 20.07 6.53
CA ASN A 370 4.41 19.46 5.35
C ASN A 370 4.13 20.58 4.34
N VAL A 371 4.00 20.25 3.06
CA VAL A 371 3.52 21.21 2.04
C VAL A 371 2.31 20.62 1.32
N ASN A 372 1.16 21.29 1.45
CA ASN A 372 -0.07 20.92 0.75
C ASN A 372 -0.40 21.94 -0.34
N VAL A 373 -0.81 21.46 -1.52
CA VAL A 373 -1.32 22.27 -2.63
C VAL A 373 -2.80 21.93 -2.81
N ASP A 374 -3.70 22.83 -2.39
CA ASP A 374 -5.15 22.61 -2.34
C ASP A 374 -5.90 23.69 -3.17
N PHE A 375 -7.17 23.46 -3.54
CA PHE A 375 -7.95 24.44 -4.33
C PHE A 375 -8.18 25.80 -3.63
N PHE A 376 -8.49 25.78 -2.33
CA PHE A 376 -8.84 26.97 -1.53
C PHE A 376 -8.03 27.09 -0.22
N GLY A 377 -6.82 26.54 -0.15
CA GLY A 377 -6.03 26.59 1.07
C GLY A 377 -4.72 25.81 0.97
N GLY A 378 -4.49 24.96 1.97
CA GLY A 378 -3.22 24.27 2.12
C GLY A 378 -2.09 25.22 2.48
N SER A 379 -0.88 24.85 2.09
CA SER A 379 0.28 25.72 2.18
C SER A 379 0.30 26.77 1.05
N VAL A 380 -0.26 26.44 -0.11
CA VAL A 380 -0.44 27.34 -1.25
C VAL A 380 -1.59 26.82 -2.12
N SER A 381 -2.40 27.70 -2.73
CA SER A 381 -3.41 27.21 -3.67
C SER A 381 -2.80 26.77 -5.01
N SER A 382 -3.34 25.73 -5.63
CA SER A 382 -3.00 25.27 -6.99
C SER A 382 -2.86 26.42 -7.98
N THR A 383 -3.86 27.30 -8.01
CA THR A 383 -3.89 28.52 -8.84
C THR A 383 -2.73 29.46 -8.55
N THR A 384 -2.35 29.64 -7.29
CA THR A 384 -1.25 30.54 -6.87
C THR A 384 0.12 29.93 -7.17
N LEU A 385 0.24 28.59 -7.09
CA LEU A 385 1.43 27.86 -7.50
C LEU A 385 1.67 27.97 -9.02
N GLY A 386 0.64 27.72 -9.84
CA GLY A 386 0.70 27.89 -11.30
C GLY A 386 1.03 29.34 -11.70
N ASP A 387 0.40 30.32 -11.05
CA ASP A 387 0.67 31.74 -11.27
C ASP A 387 2.11 32.13 -10.92
N ALA A 388 2.70 31.53 -9.88
CA ALA A 388 4.10 31.75 -9.50
C ALA A 388 5.07 31.04 -10.45
N LEU A 389 4.77 29.81 -10.87
CA LEU A 389 5.55 29.03 -11.85
C LEU A 389 5.59 29.72 -13.22
N ASN A 390 4.47 30.31 -13.68
CA ASN A 390 4.45 31.11 -14.89
C ASN A 390 5.29 32.41 -14.79
N LYS A 391 5.76 32.77 -13.59
CA LYS A 391 6.56 33.97 -13.28
C LYS A 391 7.96 33.67 -12.72
N GLY A 392 8.36 32.40 -12.58
CA GLY A 392 9.70 32.03 -12.06
C GLY A 392 9.81 30.58 -11.59
N ASN A 393 10.98 30.20 -11.07
CA ASN A 393 11.16 28.89 -10.44
C ASN A 393 10.46 28.84 -9.07
N VAL A 394 9.92 27.68 -8.70
CA VAL A 394 9.35 27.43 -7.36
C VAL A 394 9.95 26.15 -6.75
N THR A 395 10.30 26.23 -5.47
CA THR A 395 10.74 25.09 -4.65
C THR A 395 9.78 24.88 -3.50
N LEU A 396 9.22 23.68 -3.37
CA LEU A 396 8.40 23.24 -2.24
C LEU A 396 9.22 22.28 -1.37
N ASN A 397 9.39 22.61 -0.08
CA ASN A 397 10.36 21.98 0.82
C ASN A 397 9.65 21.50 2.12
N ALA A 398 9.33 20.21 2.20
CA ALA A 398 8.69 19.58 3.35
C ALA A 398 9.75 18.95 4.28
N MET A 399 10.01 19.61 5.40
CA MET A 399 11.15 19.35 6.30
C MET A 399 10.81 18.61 7.61
N GLY A 400 9.59 18.11 7.76
CA GLY A 400 9.15 17.39 8.96
C GLY A 400 9.67 15.96 9.03
N THR A 401 9.97 15.48 10.24
CA THR A 401 10.49 14.11 10.46
C THR A 401 9.53 13.21 11.25
N ALA A 402 8.74 13.80 12.16
CA ALA A 402 7.77 13.08 12.99
C ALA A 402 6.67 12.37 12.16
N GLU A 403 5.94 11.45 12.77
CA GLU A 403 4.82 10.75 12.13
C GLU A 403 3.78 11.75 11.58
N GLY A 404 3.22 11.45 10.39
CA GLY A 404 2.35 12.38 9.65
C GLY A 404 3.03 13.66 9.11
N GLN A 405 4.34 13.84 9.29
CA GLN A 405 5.12 14.98 8.80
C GLN A 405 6.23 14.56 7.83
N GLY A 406 6.62 15.48 6.94
CA GLY A 406 7.68 15.30 5.94
C GLY A 406 7.19 15.19 4.49
N ASN A 407 5.88 15.23 4.26
CA ASN A 407 5.25 14.95 2.98
C ASN A 407 4.98 16.22 2.16
N ILE A 408 5.01 16.07 0.84
CA ILE A 408 4.39 17.03 -0.11
C ILE A 408 3.13 16.37 -0.67
N ASN A 409 2.01 17.08 -0.68
CA ASN A 409 0.72 16.58 -1.18
C ASN A 409 0.16 17.55 -2.23
N ILE A 410 -0.01 17.08 -3.47
CA ILE A 410 -0.68 17.79 -4.56
C ILE A 410 -2.14 17.30 -4.58
N ASN A 411 -3.04 18.08 -4.00
CA ASN A 411 -4.44 17.70 -3.76
C ASN A 411 -5.44 18.31 -4.73
N ASP A 412 -4.97 19.19 -5.63
CA ASP A 412 -5.78 19.85 -6.65
C ASP A 412 -4.95 20.11 -7.91
N ALA A 413 -5.61 20.06 -9.07
CA ALA A 413 -4.96 20.09 -10.38
C ALA A 413 -4.14 21.37 -10.57
N SER A 414 -2.87 21.23 -10.93
CA SER A 414 -1.90 22.34 -10.94
C SER A 414 -1.12 22.36 -12.26
N SER A 415 -1.02 23.52 -12.91
CA SER A 415 -0.44 23.60 -14.26
C SER A 415 0.41 24.85 -14.54
N TRP A 416 1.39 24.72 -15.43
CA TRP A 416 2.18 25.85 -15.97
C TRP A 416 2.67 25.62 -17.40
N ASN A 417 2.90 26.72 -18.13
CA ASN A 417 3.38 26.71 -19.52
C ASN A 417 4.65 27.55 -19.77
N ALA A 418 5.22 28.14 -18.72
CA ALA A 418 6.48 28.86 -18.81
C ALA A 418 7.71 27.92 -18.76
N ASN A 419 8.84 28.41 -19.29
CA ASN A 419 10.15 27.76 -19.21
C ASN A 419 10.77 27.92 -17.81
N THR A 420 10.16 27.31 -16.80
CA THR A 420 10.50 27.43 -15.38
C THR A 420 10.50 26.08 -14.67
N ALA A 421 11.15 26.02 -13.51
CA ALA A 421 11.31 24.80 -12.72
C ALA A 421 10.39 24.76 -11.50
N LEU A 422 9.65 23.65 -11.34
CA LEU A 422 9.11 23.18 -10.07
C LEU A 422 10.08 22.19 -9.45
N THR A 423 10.50 22.42 -8.21
CA THR A 423 11.32 21.49 -7.42
C THR A 423 10.56 21.09 -6.16
N LEU A 424 10.28 19.80 -6.03
CA LEU A 424 9.68 19.19 -4.85
C LEU A 424 10.79 18.51 -4.05
N THR A 425 10.87 18.82 -2.75
CA THR A 425 11.83 18.22 -1.82
C THR A 425 11.10 17.81 -0.55
N ALA A 426 10.78 16.53 -0.43
CA ALA A 426 10.13 15.92 0.73
C ALA A 426 11.16 15.18 1.59
N THR A 427 10.97 15.23 2.91
CA THR A 427 11.72 14.39 3.86
C THR A 427 11.16 12.95 3.89
N LYS A 428 9.93 12.78 3.40
CA LYS A 428 9.24 11.53 3.13
C LYS A 428 8.62 11.56 1.74
N ASP A 429 7.32 11.32 1.61
CA ASP A 429 6.66 11.03 0.32
C ASP A 429 6.23 12.29 -0.45
N ILE A 430 6.09 12.13 -1.77
CA ILE A 430 5.42 13.10 -2.66
C ILE A 430 4.14 12.45 -3.20
N ASN A 431 2.99 12.89 -2.71
CA ASN A 431 1.69 12.31 -3.05
C ASN A 431 0.96 13.19 -4.08
N PHE A 432 0.65 12.62 -5.24
CA PHE A 432 -0.21 13.23 -6.25
C PHE A 432 -1.61 12.65 -6.11
N ASN A 433 -2.54 13.45 -5.59
CA ASN A 433 -3.97 13.11 -5.46
C ASN A 433 -4.81 13.77 -6.57
N SER A 434 -4.17 14.52 -7.48
CA SER A 434 -4.71 15.19 -8.66
C SER A 434 -3.58 15.50 -9.64
N ASP A 435 -3.93 15.82 -10.89
CA ASP A 435 -2.97 15.94 -12.00
C ASP A 435 -2.00 17.13 -11.87
N LEU A 436 -0.80 16.96 -12.44
CA LEU A 436 0.22 18.01 -12.58
C LEU A 436 0.60 18.19 -14.05
N ASP A 437 0.34 19.37 -14.63
CA ASP A 437 0.60 19.63 -16.05
C ASP A 437 1.75 20.62 -16.28
N LEU A 438 2.75 20.23 -17.07
CA LEU A 438 3.81 21.11 -17.55
C LEU A 438 3.97 21.05 -19.07
N SER A 439 3.71 22.19 -19.72
CA SER A 439 3.65 22.33 -21.19
C SER A 439 4.65 23.34 -21.77
N GLY A 440 5.45 24.00 -20.93
CA GLY A 440 6.50 24.90 -21.42
C GLY A 440 7.65 24.14 -22.06
N ASP A 441 8.14 24.60 -23.21
CA ASP A 441 9.19 23.94 -24.02
C ASP A 441 10.35 23.39 -23.20
N LYS A 442 10.81 24.16 -22.21
CA LYS A 442 11.94 23.84 -21.32
C LYS A 442 11.49 23.90 -19.86
N ALA A 443 10.23 23.58 -19.59
CA ALA A 443 9.72 23.41 -18.24
C ALA A 443 10.48 22.28 -17.54
N LYS A 444 10.69 22.42 -16.23
CA LYS A 444 11.41 21.44 -15.43
C LYS A 444 10.58 20.98 -14.24
N LEU A 445 10.50 19.67 -14.04
CA LEU A 445 10.07 19.05 -12.80
C LEU A 445 11.26 18.35 -12.15
N ALA A 446 11.44 18.56 -10.85
CA ALA A 446 12.39 17.80 -10.04
C ALA A 446 11.69 17.26 -8.80
N MET A 447 11.61 15.94 -8.65
CA MET A 447 10.99 15.27 -7.50
C MET A 447 12.06 14.62 -6.63
N ASN A 448 12.15 15.02 -5.37
CA ASN A 448 13.13 14.48 -4.42
C ASN A 448 12.41 14.06 -3.15
N TYR A 449 12.49 12.80 -2.77
CA TYR A 449 11.76 12.20 -1.64
C TYR A 449 12.70 11.46 -0.68
N GLY A 450 12.17 11.11 0.51
CA GLY A 450 12.93 10.49 1.58
C GLY A 450 13.48 9.10 1.26
N VAL A 451 14.54 8.70 1.97
CA VAL A 451 15.03 7.31 1.94
C VAL A 451 13.97 6.39 2.57
N GLY A 452 13.48 5.41 1.80
CA GLY A 452 12.36 4.54 2.20
C GLY A 452 10.97 5.11 1.90
N SER A 453 10.89 6.30 1.31
CA SER A 453 9.67 6.92 0.78
C SER A 453 9.63 6.86 -0.76
N ASP A 454 8.52 7.31 -1.35
CA ASP A 454 8.32 7.31 -2.81
C ASP A 454 7.60 8.57 -3.32
N TYR A 455 7.44 8.68 -4.64
CA TYR A 455 6.32 9.40 -5.22
C TYR A 455 5.14 8.45 -5.47
N ASN A 456 3.93 8.90 -5.14
CA ASN A 456 2.70 8.10 -5.22
C ASN A 456 1.67 8.78 -6.13
N LEU A 457 1.05 8.02 -7.02
CA LEU A 457 -0.02 8.48 -7.91
C LEU A 457 -1.35 7.90 -7.44
N ASN A 458 -2.14 8.70 -6.74
CA ASN A 458 -3.37 8.29 -6.09
C ASN A 458 -4.60 8.67 -6.94
N ASN A 459 -5.69 7.93 -6.81
CA ASN A 459 -6.97 8.18 -7.48
C ASN A 459 -6.91 8.27 -9.03
N GLY A 460 -5.85 7.75 -9.65
CA GLY A 460 -5.63 7.83 -11.10
C GLY A 460 -4.94 9.11 -11.60
N ALA A 461 -4.38 9.93 -10.69
CA ALA A 461 -3.66 11.15 -11.02
C ALA A 461 -2.45 10.92 -11.94
N LYS A 462 -2.16 11.88 -12.83
CA LYS A 462 -1.09 11.84 -13.82
C LYS A 462 -0.13 13.03 -13.72
N ILE A 463 1.06 12.89 -14.32
CA ILE A 463 2.02 13.99 -14.46
C ILE A 463 2.26 14.23 -15.96
N ASN A 464 1.46 15.11 -16.56
CA ASN A 464 1.50 15.42 -17.99
C ASN A 464 2.70 16.32 -18.32
N ILE A 465 3.62 15.88 -19.18
CA ILE A 465 4.86 16.61 -19.52
C ILE A 465 4.98 16.77 -21.05
N SER A 466 4.41 17.85 -21.59
CA SER A 466 4.16 18.05 -23.03
C SER A 466 5.03 19.10 -23.73
N GLY A 467 6.02 19.67 -23.04
CA GLY A 467 7.00 20.59 -23.66
C GLY A 467 7.89 19.90 -24.72
N SER A 468 8.49 20.69 -25.63
CA SER A 468 9.33 20.17 -26.72
C SER A 468 10.74 19.72 -26.33
N ALA A 469 11.27 20.17 -25.19
CA ALA A 469 12.57 19.78 -24.62
C ALA A 469 12.56 19.91 -23.07
N PRO A 470 11.66 19.19 -22.37
CA PRO A 470 11.44 19.34 -20.94
C PRO A 470 12.58 18.73 -20.14
N THR A 471 12.60 18.96 -18.83
CA THR A 471 13.57 18.32 -17.92
C THR A 471 12.85 17.65 -16.75
N LEU A 472 12.88 16.32 -16.69
CA LEU A 472 12.43 15.54 -15.54
C LEU A 472 13.62 15.02 -14.74
N LEU A 473 13.67 15.37 -13.45
CA LEU A 473 14.59 14.76 -12.48
C LEU A 473 13.81 14.03 -11.38
N ILE A 474 14.25 12.83 -10.99
CA ILE A 474 13.73 12.09 -9.85
C ILE A 474 14.90 11.63 -8.98
N ASN A 475 14.93 12.05 -7.71
CA ASN A 475 16.07 11.90 -6.77
C ASN A 475 17.44 12.26 -7.37
N GLY A 476 17.47 13.24 -8.29
CA GLY A 476 18.66 13.70 -9.01
C GLY A 476 18.96 12.97 -10.33
N SER A 477 18.43 11.77 -10.55
CA SER A 477 18.50 11.06 -11.84
C SER A 477 17.70 11.79 -12.90
N SER A 478 18.23 11.90 -14.12
CA SER A 478 17.54 12.54 -15.26
C SER A 478 16.81 11.50 -16.10
N TYR A 479 15.61 11.83 -16.56
CA TYR A 479 14.77 10.96 -17.41
C TYR A 479 14.51 11.66 -18.75
N ILE A 480 14.56 10.90 -19.84
CA ILE A 480 14.09 11.32 -21.17
C ILE A 480 12.56 11.20 -21.18
N VAL A 481 11.87 12.26 -21.59
CA VAL A 481 10.40 12.28 -21.61
C VAL A 481 9.91 11.89 -23.00
N ILE A 482 9.14 10.81 -23.07
CA ILE A 482 8.54 10.25 -24.27
C ILE A 482 7.10 10.76 -24.40
N ASN A 483 6.78 11.39 -25.52
CA ASN A 483 5.42 11.85 -25.87
C ASN A 483 4.95 11.30 -27.24
N ASP A 484 5.77 10.45 -27.87
CA ASP A 484 5.62 10.03 -29.26
C ASP A 484 5.96 8.52 -29.36
N LEU A 485 5.23 7.81 -30.23
CA LEU A 485 5.48 6.43 -30.58
C LEU A 485 6.80 6.27 -31.35
N GLY A 486 7.10 7.21 -32.25
CA GLY A 486 8.12 7.08 -33.29
C GLY A 486 7.63 6.32 -34.54
N GLU A 487 8.56 5.99 -35.42
CA GLU A 487 8.31 5.31 -36.70
C GLU A 487 8.98 3.92 -36.76
N GLU A 488 8.68 3.12 -37.79
CA GLU A 488 9.34 1.83 -38.01
C GLU A 488 10.86 2.01 -38.22
N GLY A 489 11.66 1.40 -37.34
CA GLY A 489 13.12 1.49 -37.38
C GLY A 489 13.71 2.81 -36.86
N ASP A 490 12.94 3.58 -36.09
CA ASP A 490 13.35 4.90 -35.57
C ASP A 490 14.66 4.84 -34.74
N ALA A 491 15.53 5.82 -34.99
CA ALA A 491 16.81 6.03 -34.31
C ALA A 491 16.73 7.11 -33.19
N ASN A 492 15.62 7.83 -33.09
CA ASN A 492 15.42 8.92 -32.14
C ASN A 492 15.12 8.39 -30.73
N ILE A 493 16.10 8.44 -29.84
CA ILE A 493 15.96 8.00 -28.43
C ILE A 493 14.87 8.74 -27.62
N ASN A 494 14.18 9.74 -28.17
CA ASN A 494 13.08 10.45 -27.52
C ASN A 494 11.68 9.91 -27.91
N THR A 495 11.59 8.81 -28.67
CA THR A 495 10.33 8.12 -29.01
C THR A 495 10.28 6.74 -28.36
N LEU A 496 9.08 6.18 -28.20
CA LEU A 496 8.88 4.88 -27.57
C LEU A 496 9.58 3.74 -28.33
N GLN A 497 9.51 3.74 -29.67
CA GLN A 497 10.21 2.75 -30.49
C GLN A 497 11.74 3.00 -30.49
N GLY A 498 12.16 4.26 -30.53
CA GLY A 498 13.57 4.66 -30.60
C GLY A 498 14.38 4.40 -29.32
N MET A 499 13.73 4.12 -28.19
CA MET A 499 14.36 3.67 -26.93
C MET A 499 15.32 2.48 -27.12
N ASN A 500 15.09 1.61 -28.12
CA ASN A 500 15.97 0.47 -28.43
C ASN A 500 17.42 0.89 -28.76
N ASN A 501 17.64 2.14 -29.17
CA ASN A 501 18.97 2.68 -29.46
C ASN A 501 19.75 3.13 -28.20
N ASN A 502 19.11 3.18 -27.03
CA ASN A 502 19.75 3.54 -25.75
C ASN A 502 19.07 2.82 -24.57
N LEU A 503 19.31 1.51 -24.47
CA LEU A 503 18.80 0.61 -23.42
C LEU A 503 19.31 0.91 -21.99
N THR A 504 20.25 1.84 -21.85
CA THR A 504 20.78 2.35 -20.57
C THR A 504 20.15 3.67 -20.12
N GLY A 505 19.33 4.30 -20.96
CA GLY A 505 18.64 5.54 -20.62
C GLY A 505 17.51 5.32 -19.61
N ASN A 506 17.28 6.30 -18.74
CA ASN A 506 16.07 6.37 -17.92
C ASN A 506 15.00 7.13 -18.69
N TYR A 507 13.77 6.64 -18.67
CA TYR A 507 12.66 7.13 -19.49
C TYR A 507 11.39 7.35 -18.67
N ALA A 508 10.59 8.32 -19.09
CA ALA A 508 9.25 8.51 -18.55
C ALA A 508 8.26 8.86 -19.67
N LEU A 509 7.01 8.42 -19.55
CA LEU A 509 5.93 8.91 -20.42
C LEU A 509 5.50 10.31 -19.93
N GLY A 510 5.41 11.27 -20.85
CA GLY A 510 4.81 12.59 -20.60
C GLY A 510 3.35 12.70 -21.03
N SER A 511 2.85 11.69 -21.76
CA SER A 511 1.50 11.60 -22.30
C SER A 511 1.10 10.13 -22.50
N ASN A 512 -0.17 9.87 -22.79
CA ASN A 512 -0.59 8.57 -23.33
C ASN A 512 -0.06 8.42 -24.76
N ILE A 513 0.42 7.22 -25.12
CA ILE A 513 0.89 6.89 -26.47
C ILE A 513 -0.17 6.06 -27.19
N ASP A 514 -0.50 6.44 -28.43
CA ASP A 514 -1.23 5.58 -29.36
C ASP A 514 -0.22 4.73 -30.14
N ALA A 515 -0.39 3.42 -30.14
CA ALA A 515 0.44 2.44 -30.84
C ALA A 515 -0.37 1.62 -31.86
N SER A 516 -1.60 2.01 -32.19
CA SER A 516 -2.48 1.26 -33.11
C SER A 516 -1.89 1.10 -34.51
N ASP A 517 -1.14 2.07 -35.02
CA ASP A 517 -0.44 1.98 -36.32
C ASP A 517 0.61 0.86 -36.39
N THR A 518 1.12 0.39 -35.23
CA THR A 518 2.13 -0.67 -35.16
C THR A 518 1.70 -1.96 -35.84
N VAL A 519 0.39 -2.22 -36.00
CA VAL A 519 -0.15 -3.39 -36.72
C VAL A 519 0.40 -3.52 -38.15
N ASN A 520 0.76 -2.41 -38.80
CA ASN A 520 1.30 -2.39 -40.15
C ASN A 520 2.83 -2.56 -40.20
N TRP A 521 3.52 -2.39 -39.07
CA TRP A 521 4.99 -2.30 -39.01
C TRP A 521 5.69 -3.65 -39.16
N ASN A 522 6.96 -3.60 -39.58
CA ASN A 522 7.89 -4.72 -39.68
C ASN A 522 7.35 -5.87 -40.54
N ASN A 523 6.62 -5.53 -41.61
CA ASN A 523 5.86 -6.46 -42.47
C ASN A 523 4.78 -7.24 -41.69
N GLY A 524 4.01 -6.57 -40.84
CA GLY A 524 2.95 -7.17 -40.02
C GLY A 524 3.44 -7.92 -38.78
N LYS A 525 4.73 -7.76 -38.41
CA LYS A 525 5.29 -8.29 -37.15
C LYS A 525 5.04 -7.38 -35.94
N GLY A 526 4.53 -6.18 -36.16
CA GLY A 526 4.24 -5.23 -35.10
C GLY A 526 5.45 -4.45 -34.60
N PHE A 527 5.25 -3.74 -33.49
CA PHE A 527 6.28 -3.01 -32.74
C PHE A 527 7.51 -3.90 -32.45
N ASP A 528 8.71 -3.31 -32.40
CA ASP A 528 9.97 -4.00 -32.09
C ASP A 528 10.27 -3.89 -30.58
N PRO A 529 10.20 -4.99 -29.80
CA PRO A 529 10.25 -4.94 -28.33
C PRO A 529 11.48 -4.22 -27.77
N ILE A 530 11.28 -3.41 -26.73
CA ILE A 530 12.35 -2.64 -26.09
C ILE A 530 13.24 -3.58 -25.26
N GLY A 531 14.50 -3.73 -25.67
CA GLY A 531 15.42 -4.72 -25.12
C GLY A 531 15.09 -6.14 -25.56
N SER A 532 16.10 -7.00 -25.67
CA SER A 532 15.94 -8.38 -26.17
C SER A 532 16.58 -9.41 -25.25
N PHE A 533 15.83 -10.49 -25.00
CA PHE A 533 16.37 -11.74 -24.45
C PHE A 533 15.82 -12.93 -25.25
N GLY A 534 16.67 -13.86 -25.64
CA GLY A 534 16.25 -15.00 -26.45
C GLY A 534 17.40 -15.90 -26.89
N THR A 535 17.10 -16.88 -27.74
CA THR A 535 18.14 -17.69 -28.41
C THR A 535 17.90 -17.78 -29.90
N ILE A 536 19.00 -17.87 -30.64
CA ILE A 536 19.05 -18.18 -32.07
C ILE A 536 19.70 -19.55 -32.23
N LEU A 537 19.07 -20.46 -32.98
CA LEU A 537 19.65 -21.73 -33.40
C LEU A 537 19.85 -21.70 -34.92
N THR A 538 21.11 -21.75 -35.36
CA THR A 538 21.47 -21.78 -36.77
C THR A 538 21.91 -23.19 -37.16
N ILE A 539 21.24 -23.79 -38.15
CA ILE A 539 21.55 -25.10 -38.72
C ILE A 539 22.09 -24.91 -40.13
N LEU A 540 23.28 -25.46 -40.40
CA LEU A 540 24.03 -25.32 -41.65
C LEU A 540 24.35 -26.68 -42.25
N ASN A 541 24.40 -26.77 -43.57
CA ASN A 541 25.09 -27.88 -44.25
C ASN A 541 26.59 -27.80 -43.91
N ASP A 542 27.16 -28.87 -43.39
CA ASP A 542 28.59 -28.98 -43.08
C ASP A 542 29.14 -30.30 -43.64
N PRO A 543 29.82 -30.27 -44.81
CA PRO A 543 30.36 -31.48 -45.44
C PRO A 543 31.57 -32.08 -44.69
N ASN A 544 32.05 -31.44 -43.62
CA ASN A 544 33.13 -31.94 -42.76
C ASN A 544 32.58 -32.66 -41.52
N ASN A 545 31.30 -32.46 -41.19
CA ASN A 545 30.62 -33.13 -40.10
C ASN A 545 30.11 -34.51 -40.58
N PRO A 546 30.34 -35.62 -39.86
CA PRO A 546 29.82 -36.94 -40.24
C PRO A 546 28.30 -37.02 -40.42
N GLY A 547 27.52 -36.10 -39.83
CA GLY A 547 26.08 -35.98 -40.04
C GLY A 547 25.68 -35.08 -41.23
N GLY A 548 26.63 -34.48 -41.95
CA GLY A 548 26.39 -33.53 -43.04
C GLY A 548 25.83 -32.16 -42.61
N ILE A 549 25.57 -31.98 -41.31
CA ILE A 549 24.86 -30.83 -40.73
C ILE A 549 25.57 -30.41 -39.44
N THR A 550 25.79 -29.11 -39.26
CA THR A 550 26.27 -28.51 -38.00
C THR A 550 25.24 -27.50 -37.48
N ALA A 551 24.96 -27.55 -36.17
CA ALA A 551 24.00 -26.68 -35.50
C ALA A 551 24.68 -25.87 -34.39
N THR A 552 24.43 -24.56 -34.36
CA THR A 552 25.03 -23.62 -33.41
C THR A 552 23.94 -22.80 -32.72
N GLN A 553 23.86 -22.88 -31.40
CA GLN A 553 22.97 -22.03 -30.60
C GLN A 553 23.73 -20.78 -30.11
N THR A 554 23.06 -19.64 -30.06
CA THR A 554 23.59 -18.36 -29.56
C THR A 554 22.52 -17.67 -28.71
N THR A 555 22.86 -17.29 -27.49
CA THR A 555 21.97 -16.52 -26.61
C THR A 555 22.12 -15.02 -26.89
N ILE A 556 20.98 -14.33 -26.98
CA ILE A 556 20.91 -12.87 -27.01
C ILE A 556 20.44 -12.40 -25.63
N ASP A 557 21.22 -11.53 -25.00
CA ASP A 557 20.97 -11.01 -23.65
C ASP A 557 21.32 -9.51 -23.63
N LYS A 558 20.38 -8.69 -24.12
CA LYS A 558 20.45 -7.23 -24.22
C LYS A 558 19.18 -6.60 -23.62
N PRO A 559 18.91 -6.77 -22.32
CA PRO A 559 17.73 -6.20 -21.68
C PRO A 559 17.78 -4.67 -21.63
N PHE A 560 16.62 -4.05 -21.44
CA PHE A 560 16.52 -2.68 -20.95
C PHE A 560 17.00 -2.60 -19.49
N THR A 561 17.95 -1.70 -19.23
CA THR A 561 18.71 -1.61 -17.96
C THR A 561 18.50 -0.31 -17.19
N GLY A 562 18.02 0.76 -17.86
CA GLY A 562 17.55 1.97 -17.19
C GLY A 562 16.18 1.76 -16.52
N GLU A 563 15.64 2.84 -15.95
CA GLU A 563 14.30 2.84 -15.34
C GLU A 563 13.23 3.38 -16.30
N PHE A 564 12.01 2.87 -16.20
CA PHE A 564 10.85 3.34 -16.97
C PHE A 564 9.67 3.72 -16.07
N HIS A 565 9.25 4.98 -16.13
CA HIS A 565 8.16 5.53 -15.32
C HIS A 565 7.00 6.00 -16.21
N GLY A 566 5.87 5.30 -16.20
CA GLY A 566 4.69 5.71 -16.98
C GLY A 566 3.98 6.95 -16.47
N LEU A 567 4.25 7.40 -15.23
CA LEU A 567 3.63 8.59 -14.61
C LEU A 567 2.09 8.65 -14.67
N GLY A 568 1.42 7.49 -14.74
CA GLY A 568 -0.04 7.36 -14.87
C GLY A 568 -0.54 7.23 -16.32
N HIS A 569 0.37 7.13 -17.30
CA HIS A 569 0.06 7.02 -18.72
C HIS A 569 -0.04 5.58 -19.23
N THR A 570 -0.64 5.45 -20.41
CA THR A 570 -0.91 4.17 -21.08
C THR A 570 -0.42 4.17 -22.51
N VAL A 571 -0.03 2.99 -23.00
CA VAL A 571 0.20 2.69 -24.42
C VAL A 571 -1.03 1.94 -24.95
N ASN A 572 -1.74 2.53 -25.92
CA ASN A 572 -2.98 1.99 -26.48
C ASN A 572 -2.76 1.26 -27.81
N GLY A 573 -3.50 0.17 -28.06
CA GLY A 573 -3.52 -0.51 -29.35
C GLY A 573 -2.20 -1.20 -29.75
N LEU A 574 -1.30 -1.46 -28.80
CA LEU A 574 0.02 -2.06 -29.07
C LEU A 574 -0.12 -3.42 -29.76
N TYR A 575 0.39 -3.54 -30.99
CA TYR A 575 0.38 -4.79 -31.75
C TYR A 575 1.80 -5.36 -31.90
N ILE A 576 1.97 -6.62 -31.52
CA ILE A 576 3.19 -7.40 -31.75
C ILE A 576 2.79 -8.82 -32.17
N ASN A 577 3.32 -9.30 -33.30
CA ASN A 577 3.04 -10.63 -33.83
C ASN A 577 4.32 -11.30 -34.30
N ARG A 578 5.02 -11.97 -33.36
CA ARG A 578 6.36 -12.54 -33.55
C ARG A 578 6.49 -14.02 -33.14
N PRO A 579 5.54 -14.92 -33.47
CA PRO A 579 5.77 -16.36 -33.36
C PRO A 579 6.75 -16.83 -34.45
N ASN A 580 7.61 -17.80 -34.14
CA ASN A 580 8.48 -18.44 -35.13
C ASN A 580 7.75 -19.63 -35.79
N PRO A 581 7.53 -19.62 -37.13
CA PRO A 581 6.79 -20.68 -37.82
C PRO A 581 7.56 -21.99 -37.97
N LEU A 582 8.90 -22.00 -37.86
CA LEU A 582 9.72 -23.20 -38.02
C LEU A 582 9.72 -24.12 -36.79
N LEU A 583 9.07 -23.72 -35.68
CA LEU A 583 8.75 -24.64 -34.58
C LEU A 583 7.59 -25.60 -34.91
N TYR A 584 6.93 -25.40 -36.05
CA TYR A 584 5.77 -26.19 -36.49
C TYR A 584 6.10 -27.13 -37.67
N GLU A 585 7.21 -26.89 -38.39
CA GLU A 585 7.62 -27.67 -39.57
C GLU A 585 9.13 -27.98 -39.56
N ILE A 586 9.52 -29.19 -39.97
CA ILE A 586 10.93 -29.56 -40.14
C ILE A 586 11.50 -28.83 -41.37
N PRO A 587 12.66 -28.13 -41.27
CA PRO A 587 13.22 -27.42 -42.41
C PRO A 587 13.51 -28.34 -43.60
N THR A 588 12.90 -28.02 -44.75
CA THR A 588 13.07 -28.77 -46.01
C THR A 588 14.28 -28.32 -46.82
N GLN A 589 14.95 -27.23 -46.41
CA GLN A 589 16.17 -26.68 -47.01
C GLN A 589 17.10 -26.16 -45.90
N LEU A 590 18.41 -26.09 -46.20
CA LEU A 590 19.43 -25.56 -45.31
C LEU A 590 20.27 -24.47 -46.02
N PRO A 591 20.72 -23.41 -45.32
CA PRO A 591 20.63 -23.23 -43.86
C PRO A 591 19.23 -22.87 -43.35
N ALA A 592 18.96 -23.26 -42.11
CA ALA A 592 17.74 -22.90 -41.37
C ALA A 592 18.13 -22.14 -40.10
N VAL A 593 17.35 -21.12 -39.74
CA VAL A 593 17.56 -20.32 -38.52
C VAL A 593 16.25 -20.26 -37.75
N PHE A 594 16.30 -20.66 -36.48
CA PHE A 594 15.20 -20.56 -35.54
C PHE A 594 15.53 -19.47 -34.53
N ASP A 595 14.57 -18.60 -34.23
CA ASP A 595 14.69 -17.58 -33.20
C ASP A 595 13.54 -17.66 -32.20
N ALA A 596 13.88 -17.53 -30.92
CA ALA A 596 12.95 -17.51 -29.81
C ALA A 596 13.30 -16.32 -28.92
N TYR A 597 12.70 -15.17 -29.23
CA TYR A 597 12.80 -13.95 -28.44
C TYR A 597 11.63 -13.83 -27.47
N SER A 598 11.92 -13.19 -26.34
CA SER A 598 10.93 -12.74 -25.35
C SER A 598 10.19 -11.51 -25.90
N VAL A 599 8.87 -11.46 -25.74
CA VAL A 599 7.98 -10.52 -26.45
C VAL A 599 7.07 -9.76 -25.49
N GLY A 600 6.98 -8.44 -25.69
CA GLY A 600 6.13 -7.49 -24.95
C GLY A 600 6.48 -6.07 -25.40
N LEU A 601 5.94 -5.04 -24.75
CA LEU A 601 6.44 -3.66 -24.96
C LEU A 601 7.94 -3.60 -24.67
N PHE A 602 8.36 -4.24 -23.57
CA PHE A 602 9.75 -4.62 -23.33
C PHE A 602 9.94 -6.09 -23.68
N GLY A 603 10.95 -6.42 -24.48
CA GLY A 603 11.32 -7.82 -24.70
C GLY A 603 12.01 -8.38 -23.46
N ALA A 604 12.91 -7.60 -22.84
CA ALA A 604 13.49 -7.93 -21.54
C ALA A 604 13.92 -6.70 -20.72
N THR A 605 13.87 -6.79 -19.39
CA THR A 605 14.28 -5.73 -18.44
C THR A 605 15.11 -6.27 -17.27
N THR A 606 15.89 -5.42 -16.60
CA THR A 606 16.62 -5.76 -15.36
C THR A 606 16.32 -4.82 -14.17
N ASN A 607 15.50 -3.79 -14.37
CA ASN A 607 15.38 -2.63 -13.49
C ASN A 607 13.93 -2.12 -13.42
N THR A 608 13.68 -1.03 -12.69
CA THR A 608 12.33 -0.54 -12.37
C THR A 608 11.48 -0.23 -13.60
N VAL A 609 10.29 -0.85 -13.68
CA VAL A 609 9.20 -0.47 -14.61
C VAL A 609 7.95 -0.18 -13.77
N ARG A 610 7.43 1.05 -13.82
CA ARG A 610 6.36 1.48 -12.92
C ARG A 610 5.33 2.43 -13.51
N ASP A 611 4.15 2.46 -12.91
CA ASP A 611 3.06 3.42 -13.16
C ASP A 611 2.62 3.52 -14.65
N VAL A 612 2.66 2.41 -15.40
CA VAL A 612 2.31 2.31 -16.83
C VAL A 612 1.28 1.22 -17.12
N GLY A 613 0.32 1.49 -18.01
CA GLY A 613 -0.59 0.48 -18.56
C GLY A 613 -0.36 0.20 -20.05
N THR A 614 -0.56 -1.05 -20.47
CA THR A 614 -0.77 -1.42 -21.89
C THR A 614 -2.22 -1.84 -22.09
N ILE A 615 -2.90 -1.27 -23.09
CA ILE A 615 -4.35 -1.48 -23.26
C ILE A 615 -4.74 -1.65 -24.73
N GLU A 616 -5.84 -2.38 -24.95
CA GLU A 616 -6.49 -2.62 -26.25
C GLU A 616 -5.58 -3.25 -27.34
N GLY A 617 -4.41 -3.78 -26.96
CA GLY A 617 -3.43 -4.37 -27.85
C GLY A 617 -3.49 -5.90 -27.98
N MET A 618 -2.60 -6.45 -28.82
CA MET A 618 -2.40 -7.87 -29.03
C MET A 618 -0.90 -8.20 -29.05
N VAL A 619 -0.46 -9.15 -28.23
CA VAL A 619 0.93 -9.57 -28.15
C VAL A 619 1.03 -11.08 -28.38
N SER A 620 1.53 -11.47 -29.55
CA SER A 620 1.77 -12.86 -29.96
C SER A 620 3.25 -13.12 -30.14
N GLY A 621 3.76 -14.25 -29.62
CA GLY A 621 5.18 -14.61 -29.66
C GLY A 621 5.46 -16.09 -29.46
N THR A 622 6.71 -16.50 -29.66
CA THR A 622 7.12 -17.90 -29.43
C THR A 622 7.04 -18.28 -27.94
N GLY A 623 7.78 -17.58 -27.09
CA GLY A 623 7.81 -17.83 -25.65
C GLY A 623 8.42 -16.67 -24.87
N ASN A 624 8.26 -16.66 -23.55
CA ASN A 624 8.41 -15.45 -22.71
C ASN A 624 7.58 -14.29 -23.29
N VAL A 625 6.27 -14.49 -23.41
CA VAL A 625 5.34 -13.52 -24.00
C VAL A 625 4.55 -12.84 -22.88
N GLY A 626 4.68 -11.53 -22.75
CA GLY A 626 3.97 -10.72 -21.76
C GLY A 626 3.28 -9.51 -22.39
N GLY A 627 2.07 -9.19 -21.96
CA GLY A 627 1.33 -8.01 -22.47
C GLY A 627 2.08 -6.68 -22.29
N LEU A 628 2.98 -6.59 -21.28
CA LEU A 628 3.91 -5.48 -21.06
C LEU A 628 5.38 -5.90 -21.15
N ILE A 629 5.78 -7.04 -20.54
CA ILE A 629 7.20 -7.45 -20.44
C ILE A 629 7.38 -8.92 -20.82
N GLY A 630 8.20 -9.22 -21.82
CA GLY A 630 8.53 -10.60 -22.16
C GLY A 630 9.31 -11.30 -21.04
N PHE A 631 10.45 -10.73 -20.63
CA PHE A 631 11.32 -11.27 -19.58
C PHE A 631 11.84 -10.20 -18.59
N GLN A 632 11.27 -10.15 -17.39
CA GLN A 632 11.83 -9.38 -16.26
C GLN A 632 12.95 -10.21 -15.63
N LYS A 633 14.21 -9.93 -15.96
CA LYS A 633 15.38 -10.67 -15.44
C LYS A 633 15.73 -10.33 -14.00
N SER A 634 15.43 -9.11 -13.57
CA SER A 634 15.59 -8.59 -12.20
C SER A 634 14.82 -7.27 -12.05
N GLY A 635 14.84 -6.67 -10.86
CA GLY A 635 14.26 -5.35 -10.60
C GLY A 635 12.79 -5.39 -10.16
N VAL A 636 12.20 -4.22 -9.96
CA VAL A 636 10.84 -4.06 -9.39
C VAL A 636 9.86 -3.63 -10.48
N VAL A 637 8.78 -4.40 -10.64
CA VAL A 637 7.63 -4.03 -11.47
C VAL A 637 6.48 -3.63 -10.55
N LYS A 638 5.98 -2.39 -10.64
CA LYS A 638 4.95 -1.89 -9.70
C LYS A 638 3.96 -0.87 -10.27
N HIS A 639 2.69 -0.94 -9.82
CA HIS A 639 1.60 -0.11 -10.35
C HIS A 639 1.43 -0.20 -11.87
N VAL A 640 1.74 -1.35 -12.47
CA VAL A 640 1.60 -1.56 -13.91
C VAL A 640 0.42 -2.45 -14.24
N PHE A 641 -0.09 -2.35 -15.46
CA PHE A 641 -1.17 -3.22 -15.90
C PHE A 641 -1.18 -3.54 -17.40
N SER A 642 -1.92 -4.59 -17.74
CA SER A 642 -2.18 -5.00 -19.12
C SER A 642 -3.65 -5.41 -19.31
N SER A 643 -4.27 -4.94 -20.39
CA SER A 643 -5.51 -5.51 -20.94
C SER A 643 -5.34 -6.14 -22.33
N ASN A 644 -4.09 -6.25 -22.80
CA ASN A 644 -3.76 -6.83 -24.11
C ASN A 644 -4.13 -8.32 -24.16
N ALA A 645 -4.63 -8.79 -25.31
CA ALA A 645 -4.73 -10.23 -25.57
C ALA A 645 -3.32 -10.81 -25.79
N VAL A 646 -2.98 -11.92 -25.12
CA VAL A 646 -1.62 -12.49 -25.15
C VAL A 646 -1.62 -13.93 -25.65
N GLN A 647 -0.74 -14.24 -26.60
CA GLN A 647 -0.66 -15.56 -27.24
C GLN A 647 0.78 -16.07 -27.36
N GLY A 648 1.00 -17.37 -27.11
CA GLY A 648 2.30 -18.01 -27.31
C GLY A 648 2.34 -19.46 -26.88
N THR A 649 3.52 -20.09 -26.87
CA THR A 649 3.64 -21.54 -26.58
C THR A 649 4.30 -21.87 -25.23
N SER A 650 5.03 -20.93 -24.61
CA SER A 650 5.63 -21.13 -23.28
C SER A 650 6.02 -19.83 -22.57
N GLY A 651 5.83 -19.76 -21.25
CA GLY A 651 6.08 -18.54 -20.48
C GLY A 651 5.16 -17.41 -20.96
N VAL A 652 3.85 -17.68 -21.05
CA VAL A 652 2.84 -16.73 -21.54
C VAL A 652 2.11 -16.09 -20.36
N GLY A 653 2.13 -14.77 -20.23
CA GLY A 653 1.42 -14.07 -19.15
C GLY A 653 0.74 -12.79 -19.58
N GLY A 654 -0.41 -12.48 -18.96
CA GLY A 654 -1.19 -11.30 -19.33
C GLY A 654 -0.41 -10.00 -19.14
N LEU A 655 0.49 -9.95 -18.14
CA LEU A 655 1.42 -8.84 -17.91
C LEU A 655 2.87 -9.20 -18.25
N ILE A 656 3.39 -10.30 -17.70
CA ILE A 656 4.80 -10.70 -17.83
C ILE A 656 4.94 -12.15 -18.32
N GLY A 657 5.78 -12.41 -19.32
CA GLY A 657 6.03 -13.77 -19.80
C GLY A 657 6.78 -14.62 -18.76
N THR A 658 8.02 -14.23 -18.46
CA THR A 658 8.81 -14.78 -17.34
C THR A 658 9.34 -13.67 -16.44
N SER A 659 9.26 -13.85 -15.12
CA SER A 659 9.78 -12.94 -14.10
C SER A 659 10.81 -13.62 -13.21
N GLY A 660 11.95 -12.97 -13.01
CA GLY A 660 13.16 -13.51 -12.39
C GLY A 660 13.80 -14.66 -13.18
N TYR A 661 14.98 -15.08 -12.75
CA TYR A 661 15.64 -16.32 -13.19
C TYR A 661 16.51 -16.91 -12.08
N ARG A 662 17.02 -18.12 -12.33
CA ARG A 662 18.09 -18.74 -11.53
C ARG A 662 19.31 -18.95 -12.41
N ASP A 663 20.50 -18.59 -11.91
CA ASP A 663 21.77 -18.74 -12.64
C ASP A 663 22.37 -20.16 -12.54
N GLU A 664 23.53 -20.37 -13.18
CA GLU A 664 24.29 -21.62 -13.14
C GLU A 664 24.78 -22.00 -11.73
N ASN A 665 25.08 -21.00 -10.89
CA ASN A 665 25.43 -21.15 -9.47
C ASN A 665 24.19 -21.37 -8.57
N HIS A 666 23.04 -21.61 -9.21
CA HIS A 666 21.74 -21.83 -8.61
C HIS A 666 21.22 -20.64 -7.76
N GLN A 667 21.77 -19.43 -7.91
CA GLN A 667 21.31 -18.22 -7.25
C GLN A 667 20.11 -17.61 -7.98
N GLN A 668 19.13 -17.12 -7.22
CA GLN A 668 17.95 -16.46 -7.79
C GLN A 668 18.17 -14.95 -7.91
N SER A 669 17.67 -14.36 -9.00
CA SER A 669 17.66 -12.91 -9.21
C SER A 669 16.70 -12.20 -8.25
N THR A 670 17.06 -11.02 -7.75
CA THR A 670 16.14 -10.14 -7.05
C THR A 670 15.12 -9.52 -8.00
N ALA A 671 13.91 -10.08 -8.02
CA ALA A 671 12.78 -9.64 -8.84
C ALA A 671 11.48 -9.60 -8.02
N SER A 672 10.64 -8.60 -8.25
CA SER A 672 9.32 -8.51 -7.60
C SER A 672 8.26 -7.85 -8.50
N ILE A 673 7.00 -8.19 -8.22
CA ILE A 673 5.80 -7.66 -8.88
C ILE A 673 4.84 -7.21 -7.77
N LEU A 674 4.54 -5.90 -7.72
CA LEU A 674 3.83 -5.27 -6.61
C LEU A 674 2.64 -4.45 -7.13
N ASN A 675 1.46 -4.58 -6.52
CA ASN A 675 0.28 -3.74 -6.82
C ASN A 675 0.01 -3.61 -8.35
N SER A 676 0.10 -4.72 -9.08
CA SER A 676 0.06 -4.76 -10.55
C SER A 676 -0.92 -5.82 -11.05
N TYR A 677 -1.51 -5.65 -12.24
CA TYR A 677 -2.63 -6.51 -12.66
C TYR A 677 -2.76 -6.79 -14.16
N ALA A 678 -3.49 -7.85 -14.49
CA ALA A 678 -3.76 -8.26 -15.87
C ALA A 678 -5.25 -8.58 -16.10
N THR A 679 -5.80 -8.15 -17.23
CA THR A 679 -7.24 -8.29 -17.54
C THR A 679 -7.52 -8.90 -18.92
N GLY A 680 -6.52 -8.94 -19.81
CA GLY A 680 -6.66 -9.49 -21.15
C GLY A 680 -6.69 -11.02 -21.21
N GLU A 681 -7.32 -11.56 -22.24
CA GLU A 681 -7.45 -12.99 -22.51
C GLU A 681 -6.12 -13.62 -22.93
N ILE A 682 -5.87 -14.87 -22.53
CA ILE A 682 -4.62 -15.60 -22.81
C ILE A 682 -4.88 -16.88 -23.61
N THR A 683 -4.13 -17.08 -24.70
CA THR A 683 -4.13 -18.32 -25.48
C THR A 683 -2.76 -19.01 -25.41
N LEU A 684 -2.70 -20.19 -24.81
CA LEU A 684 -1.54 -21.08 -24.89
C LEU A 684 -1.67 -21.96 -26.13
N LEU A 685 -1.03 -21.52 -27.22
CA LEU A 685 -1.04 -22.15 -28.54
C LEU A 685 -0.37 -23.52 -28.47
N SER A 686 -0.84 -24.46 -29.30
CA SER A 686 -0.36 -25.85 -29.33
C SER A 686 1.03 -26.00 -29.96
N LEU A 687 1.77 -27.05 -29.60
CA LEU A 687 3.05 -27.42 -30.22
C LEU A 687 2.99 -28.86 -30.80
N PRO A 688 3.64 -29.13 -31.94
CA PRO A 688 3.72 -30.49 -32.47
C PRO A 688 4.52 -31.40 -31.52
N ALA A 689 4.06 -32.65 -31.35
CA ALA A 689 4.83 -33.67 -30.67
C ALA A 689 6.17 -33.92 -31.41
N PRO A 690 7.31 -34.10 -30.70
CA PRO A 690 7.43 -34.41 -29.28
C PRO A 690 7.68 -33.19 -28.36
N LEU A 691 7.46 -31.95 -28.82
CA LEU A 691 7.74 -30.76 -28.00
C LEU A 691 6.79 -30.69 -26.78
N ILE A 692 7.36 -30.51 -25.59
CA ILE A 692 6.59 -30.36 -24.35
C ILE A 692 5.96 -28.96 -24.32
N GLY A 693 4.68 -28.87 -23.93
CA GLY A 693 3.96 -27.61 -23.80
C GLY A 693 4.49 -26.75 -22.65
N GLY A 694 4.31 -25.44 -22.76
CA GLY A 694 4.87 -24.49 -21.80
C GLY A 694 4.01 -24.19 -20.58
N SER A 695 4.40 -23.14 -19.87
CA SER A 695 3.61 -22.54 -18.80
C SER A 695 2.85 -21.30 -19.26
N ALA A 696 1.66 -21.06 -18.69
CA ALA A 696 0.89 -19.83 -18.89
C ALA A 696 0.20 -19.36 -17.60
N GLY A 697 0.01 -18.06 -17.40
CA GLY A 697 -0.78 -17.58 -16.27
C GLY A 697 -1.26 -16.14 -16.35
N GLY A 698 -2.37 -15.85 -15.67
CA GLY A 698 -3.13 -14.61 -15.87
C GLY A 698 -2.29 -13.34 -15.73
N LEU A 699 -1.42 -13.27 -14.72
CA LEU A 699 -0.45 -12.20 -14.55
C LEU A 699 0.91 -12.59 -15.14
N VAL A 700 1.39 -13.80 -14.81
CA VAL A 700 2.76 -14.26 -15.16
C VAL A 700 2.79 -15.69 -15.70
N GLY A 701 3.49 -15.92 -16.80
CA GLY A 701 3.70 -17.27 -17.34
C GLY A 701 4.61 -18.14 -16.49
N LYS A 702 5.75 -17.60 -16.05
CA LYS A 702 6.69 -18.24 -15.11
C LYS A 702 7.34 -17.22 -14.19
N SER A 703 7.52 -17.55 -12.91
CA SER A 703 7.99 -16.62 -11.89
C SER A 703 8.99 -17.27 -10.93
N TYR A 704 10.04 -16.51 -10.62
CA TYR A 704 10.99 -16.72 -9.52
C TYR A 704 10.90 -15.55 -8.51
N SER A 705 9.79 -14.80 -8.54
CA SER A 705 9.67 -13.45 -7.97
C SER A 705 8.68 -13.40 -6.81
N LEU A 706 8.88 -12.44 -5.90
CA LEU A 706 7.85 -12.04 -4.94
C LEU A 706 6.68 -11.39 -5.69
N ILE A 707 5.46 -11.87 -5.47
CA ILE A 707 4.23 -11.29 -6.02
C ILE A 707 3.35 -10.81 -4.85
N LYS A 708 3.03 -9.51 -4.81
CA LYS A 708 2.23 -8.93 -3.71
C LYS A 708 1.16 -7.97 -4.23
N GLU A 709 -0.03 -8.00 -3.61
CA GLU A 709 -1.16 -7.10 -3.90
C GLU A 709 -1.56 -7.07 -5.39
N SER A 710 -1.33 -8.17 -6.11
CA SER A 710 -1.40 -8.24 -7.58
C SER A 710 -2.45 -9.25 -8.03
N TYR A 711 -3.08 -9.04 -9.19
CA TYR A 711 -4.24 -9.85 -9.57
C TYR A 711 -4.43 -10.06 -11.07
N ALA A 712 -5.23 -11.06 -11.43
CA ALA A 712 -5.56 -11.35 -12.82
C ALA A 712 -7.04 -11.76 -13.03
N THR A 713 -7.66 -11.28 -14.10
CA THR A 713 -9.10 -11.50 -14.36
C THR A 713 -9.45 -12.07 -15.72
N GLY A 714 -8.57 -11.98 -16.72
CA GLY A 714 -8.78 -12.55 -18.05
C GLY A 714 -8.79 -14.08 -18.03
N ASN A 715 -9.59 -14.70 -18.91
CA ASN A 715 -9.67 -16.15 -19.01
C ASN A 715 -8.44 -16.71 -19.75
N ILE A 716 -8.17 -18.00 -19.56
CA ILE A 716 -7.04 -18.69 -20.18
C ILE A 716 -7.54 -19.93 -20.95
N HIS A 717 -7.22 -20.01 -22.23
CA HIS A 717 -7.45 -21.18 -23.06
C HIS A 717 -6.12 -21.86 -23.44
N SER A 718 -6.07 -23.19 -23.38
CA SER A 718 -4.91 -23.99 -23.79
C SER A 718 -5.29 -24.99 -24.89
N GLU A 719 -4.71 -24.76 -26.07
CA GLU A 719 -4.87 -25.58 -27.27
C GLU A 719 -3.88 -26.76 -27.31
N GLN A 720 -2.91 -26.78 -26.38
CA GLN A 720 -1.84 -27.77 -26.27
C GLN A 720 -2.38 -29.20 -26.26
N SER A 721 -1.85 -30.04 -27.16
CA SER A 721 -2.06 -31.50 -27.08
C SER A 721 -1.15 -32.18 -26.06
N ASN A 722 -0.08 -31.49 -25.66
CA ASN A 722 1.04 -32.03 -24.90
C ASN A 722 1.05 -31.44 -23.47
N SER A 723 1.89 -31.98 -22.59
CA SER A 723 1.88 -31.60 -21.17
C SER A 723 2.14 -30.10 -20.99
N SER A 724 1.29 -29.42 -20.22
CA SER A 724 1.31 -27.96 -20.02
C SER A 724 0.89 -27.59 -18.59
N THR A 725 1.33 -26.42 -18.12
CA THR A 725 1.10 -25.93 -16.74
C THR A 725 0.44 -24.56 -16.78
N VAL A 726 -0.76 -24.41 -16.21
CA VAL A 726 -1.52 -23.14 -16.28
C VAL A 726 -2.04 -22.72 -14.92
N GLY A 727 -1.90 -21.43 -14.58
CA GLY A 727 -2.39 -20.88 -13.32
C GLY A 727 -3.10 -19.54 -13.49
N GLY A 728 -4.23 -19.33 -12.82
CA GLY A 728 -5.03 -18.10 -13.01
C GLY A 728 -4.31 -16.80 -12.65
N LEU A 729 -3.27 -16.85 -11.81
CA LEU A 729 -2.32 -15.74 -11.59
C LEU A 729 -0.94 -16.07 -12.18
N VAL A 730 -0.39 -17.25 -11.85
CA VAL A 730 0.98 -17.65 -12.20
C VAL A 730 1.00 -19.06 -12.78
N GLY A 731 1.56 -19.25 -13.97
CA GLY A 731 1.74 -20.59 -14.54
C GLY A 731 2.63 -21.47 -13.66
N GLN A 732 3.89 -21.07 -13.48
CA GLN A 732 4.84 -21.79 -12.62
C GLN A 732 5.57 -20.81 -11.69
N GLN A 733 5.48 -21.01 -10.37
CA GLN A 733 6.22 -20.26 -9.33
C GLN A 733 7.38 -21.15 -8.82
N ILE A 734 8.60 -20.60 -8.70
CA ILE A 734 9.81 -21.34 -8.28
C ILE A 734 10.55 -20.61 -7.16
N ASN A 735 10.27 -21.02 -5.91
CA ASN A 735 10.53 -20.27 -4.68
C ASN A 735 9.88 -18.85 -4.69
N ASN A 736 9.99 -18.12 -3.57
CA ASN A 736 9.37 -16.80 -3.31
C ASN A 736 7.84 -16.79 -3.20
N ASP A 737 7.34 -15.79 -2.45
CA ASP A 737 5.98 -15.78 -1.94
C ASP A 737 4.96 -15.13 -2.89
N ILE A 738 3.69 -15.52 -2.73
CA ILE A 738 2.51 -14.88 -3.32
C ILE A 738 1.62 -14.41 -2.17
N ILE A 739 1.45 -13.08 -2.04
CA ILE A 739 0.84 -12.44 -0.86
C ILE A 739 -0.31 -11.53 -1.30
N GLN A 740 -1.47 -11.65 -0.66
CA GLN A 740 -2.63 -10.76 -0.86
C GLN A 740 -3.01 -10.58 -2.35
N SER A 741 -2.91 -11.66 -3.13
CA SER A 741 -2.99 -11.68 -4.59
C SER A 741 -4.07 -12.66 -5.07
N TYR A 742 -4.77 -12.39 -6.17
CA TYR A 742 -5.95 -13.18 -6.53
C TYR A 742 -6.19 -13.35 -8.04
N ALA A 743 -6.97 -14.38 -8.40
CA ALA A 743 -7.31 -14.68 -9.78
C ALA A 743 -8.81 -15.03 -9.95
N THR A 744 -9.42 -14.54 -11.04
CA THR A 744 -10.87 -14.72 -11.29
C THR A 744 -11.22 -15.28 -12.68
N GLY A 745 -10.27 -15.32 -13.61
CA GLY A 745 -10.51 -15.84 -14.96
C GLY A 745 -10.76 -17.34 -14.99
N ASN A 746 -11.67 -17.80 -15.86
CA ASN A 746 -11.89 -19.24 -16.08
C ASN A 746 -10.73 -19.83 -16.88
N ILE A 747 -10.46 -21.13 -16.72
CA ILE A 747 -9.36 -21.80 -17.40
C ILE A 747 -9.82 -23.12 -18.02
N SER A 748 -9.46 -23.33 -19.29
CA SER A 748 -9.87 -24.51 -20.06
C SER A 748 -8.79 -25.03 -20.99
N GLY A 749 -8.64 -26.36 -21.08
CA GLY A 749 -7.79 -27.01 -22.07
C GLY A 749 -7.25 -28.36 -21.61
N LYS A 750 -6.40 -29.02 -22.43
CA LYS A 750 -5.72 -30.26 -22.04
C LYS A 750 -4.47 -29.98 -21.19
N ILE A 751 -4.73 -29.41 -20.01
CA ILE A 751 -3.70 -28.90 -19.09
C ILE A 751 -3.39 -29.98 -18.04
N ASP A 752 -2.11 -30.35 -17.89
CA ASP A 752 -1.69 -31.39 -16.95
C ASP A 752 -1.51 -30.88 -15.52
N SER A 753 -1.10 -29.63 -15.34
CA SER A 753 -1.03 -29.00 -14.01
C SER A 753 -1.78 -27.66 -14.03
N LEU A 754 -3.03 -27.68 -13.58
CA LEU A 754 -3.97 -26.56 -13.64
C LEU A 754 -4.31 -26.05 -12.24
N GLY A 755 -4.02 -24.77 -11.96
CA GLY A 755 -4.40 -24.10 -10.72
C GLY A 755 -5.27 -22.87 -10.94
N GLY A 756 -6.23 -22.61 -10.05
CA GLY A 756 -6.99 -21.35 -10.11
C GLY A 756 -6.16 -20.11 -9.75
N LEU A 757 -5.07 -20.26 -9.00
CA LEU A 757 -4.06 -19.22 -8.73
C LEU A 757 -2.71 -19.61 -9.32
N VAL A 758 -2.19 -20.81 -9.02
CA VAL A 758 -0.83 -21.25 -9.41
C VAL A 758 -0.86 -22.61 -10.10
N GLY A 759 -0.38 -22.70 -11.34
CA GLY A 759 -0.37 -23.97 -12.08
C GLY A 759 0.54 -25.02 -11.43
N SER A 760 1.79 -24.64 -11.14
CA SER A 760 2.75 -25.45 -10.38
C SER A 760 3.58 -24.58 -9.42
N LEU A 761 3.62 -24.97 -8.16
CA LEU A 761 4.43 -24.36 -7.11
C LEU A 761 5.62 -25.27 -6.79
N LEU A 762 6.80 -24.86 -7.24
CA LEU A 762 8.05 -25.58 -7.00
C LEU A 762 8.89 -24.87 -5.94
N PHE A 763 9.48 -25.65 -5.04
CA PHE A 763 10.41 -25.15 -4.03
C PHE A 763 11.64 -26.04 -3.93
N SER A 764 12.77 -25.45 -3.54
CA SER A 764 14.05 -26.15 -3.39
C SER A 764 15.11 -25.39 -2.60
N GLN A 765 14.90 -24.10 -2.32
CA GLN A 765 15.91 -23.21 -1.75
C GLN A 765 15.27 -22.30 -0.68
N GLY A 766 14.87 -22.91 0.44
CA GLY A 766 14.13 -22.25 1.51
C GLY A 766 12.60 -22.34 1.35
N ASN A 767 11.90 -21.76 2.31
CA ASN A 767 10.43 -21.85 2.38
C ASN A 767 9.74 -20.98 1.32
N THR A 768 8.47 -21.26 1.05
CA THR A 768 7.68 -20.58 0.02
C THR A 768 6.23 -20.48 0.45
N LYS A 769 5.62 -19.29 0.39
CA LYS A 769 4.32 -19.02 0.98
C LYS A 769 3.29 -18.50 -0.03
N ILE A 770 2.08 -19.06 0.04
CA ILE A 770 0.87 -18.43 -0.47
C ILE A 770 0.06 -17.94 0.74
N LEU A 771 -0.14 -16.63 0.85
CA LEU A 771 -0.79 -15.99 2.00
C LEU A 771 -1.93 -15.09 1.56
N GLN A 772 -3.11 -15.24 2.17
CA GLN A 772 -4.28 -14.38 1.92
C GLN A 772 -4.63 -14.25 0.42
N SER A 773 -4.40 -15.31 -0.36
CA SER A 773 -4.38 -15.27 -1.83
C SER A 773 -5.30 -16.33 -2.43
N ASN A 774 -6.16 -15.93 -3.37
CA ASN A 774 -7.45 -16.63 -3.59
C ASN A 774 -7.81 -16.79 -5.08
N ALA A 775 -8.64 -17.81 -5.39
CA ALA A 775 -9.08 -18.10 -6.76
C ALA A 775 -10.59 -18.30 -6.88
N THR A 776 -11.20 -17.77 -7.95
CA THR A 776 -12.67 -17.84 -8.15
C THR A 776 -13.13 -18.35 -9.52
N GLY A 777 -12.24 -18.43 -10.52
CA GLY A 777 -12.58 -18.92 -11.86
C GLY A 777 -12.79 -20.44 -11.92
N ASN A 778 -13.62 -20.89 -12.87
CA ASN A 778 -13.89 -22.32 -13.08
C ASN A 778 -12.77 -22.97 -13.91
N LEU A 779 -12.42 -24.22 -13.58
CA LEU A 779 -11.26 -24.94 -14.10
C LEU A 779 -11.67 -26.25 -14.77
N ASN A 780 -11.30 -26.41 -16.05
CA ASN A 780 -11.48 -27.65 -16.80
C ASN A 780 -10.13 -28.09 -17.41
N GLY A 781 -9.53 -29.13 -16.84
CA GLY A 781 -8.18 -29.61 -17.17
C GLY A 781 -8.10 -31.12 -17.39
N LYS A 782 -6.89 -31.61 -17.65
CA LYS A 782 -6.59 -33.02 -17.91
C LYS A 782 -6.40 -33.79 -16.61
N SER A 783 -5.22 -33.72 -15.98
CA SER A 783 -4.80 -34.67 -14.95
C SER A 783 -4.71 -34.09 -13.53
N ALA A 784 -3.88 -33.08 -13.24
CA ALA A 784 -3.79 -32.45 -11.92
C ALA A 784 -4.49 -31.08 -11.90
N VAL A 785 -5.75 -31.04 -11.44
CA VAL A 785 -6.58 -29.81 -11.44
C VAL A 785 -6.94 -29.39 -10.01
N GLY A 786 -6.46 -28.20 -9.60
CA GLY A 786 -6.58 -27.68 -8.24
C GLY A 786 -7.21 -26.29 -8.18
N GLY A 787 -8.24 -26.11 -7.34
CA GLY A 787 -8.98 -24.84 -7.25
C GLY A 787 -8.12 -23.62 -6.93
N LEU A 788 -7.04 -23.78 -6.16
CA LEU A 788 -5.99 -22.77 -5.95
C LEU A 788 -4.68 -23.15 -6.63
N VAL A 789 -4.19 -24.38 -6.43
CA VAL A 789 -2.88 -24.83 -6.93
C VAL A 789 -2.96 -26.21 -7.59
N GLY A 790 -2.48 -26.33 -8.82
CA GLY A 790 -2.47 -27.61 -9.55
C GLY A 790 -1.52 -28.62 -8.90
N SER A 791 -0.21 -28.36 -8.95
CA SER A 791 0.81 -29.18 -8.29
C SER A 791 1.67 -28.38 -7.32
N ILE A 792 2.04 -29.00 -6.20
CA ILE A 792 3.00 -28.47 -5.22
C ILE A 792 4.08 -29.52 -5.00
N GLY A 793 5.37 -29.16 -5.09
CA GLY A 793 6.41 -30.11 -4.72
C GLY A 793 7.85 -29.62 -4.77
N LEU A 794 8.73 -30.47 -4.27
CA LEU A 794 10.18 -30.25 -4.34
C LEU A 794 10.68 -30.38 -5.78
N GLU A 795 11.51 -29.43 -6.21
CA GLU A 795 12.07 -29.40 -7.56
C GLU A 795 12.80 -30.71 -7.91
N ALA A 796 12.46 -31.29 -9.07
CA ALA A 796 12.79 -32.68 -9.43
C ALA A 796 14.21 -32.89 -10.01
N VAL A 797 15.08 -31.89 -9.93
CA VAL A 797 16.46 -31.99 -10.44
C VAL A 797 17.28 -32.92 -9.53
N TYR A 798 17.35 -34.19 -9.92
CA TYR A 798 17.91 -35.31 -9.15
C TYR A 798 19.35 -35.10 -8.66
N ASN A 799 20.10 -34.20 -9.32
CA ASN A 799 21.50 -33.89 -9.04
C ASN A 799 21.73 -32.43 -8.56
N ASN A 800 20.70 -31.68 -8.15
CA ASN A 800 20.87 -30.30 -7.64
C ASN A 800 21.54 -30.34 -6.24
N PRO A 801 22.78 -29.85 -6.07
CA PRO A 801 23.50 -29.90 -4.79
C PRO A 801 23.00 -28.86 -3.78
N THR A 802 22.17 -27.91 -4.19
CA THR A 802 21.61 -26.84 -3.34
C THR A 802 20.19 -27.15 -2.83
N ARG A 803 19.66 -28.34 -3.12
CA ARG A 803 18.28 -28.75 -2.79
C ARG A 803 18.10 -28.96 -1.29
N ASP A 804 17.42 -28.04 -0.62
CA ASP A 804 16.97 -28.24 0.75
C ASP A 804 15.73 -29.15 0.78
N ILE A 805 15.93 -30.41 1.20
CA ILE A 805 14.85 -31.38 1.38
C ILE A 805 13.94 -31.08 2.59
N ASN A 806 14.30 -30.12 3.44
CA ASN A 806 13.51 -29.69 4.60
C ASN A 806 12.73 -28.40 4.34
N ALA A 807 12.90 -27.77 3.17
CA ALA A 807 12.12 -26.62 2.75
C ALA A 807 10.62 -26.92 2.77
N ILE A 808 9.81 -25.93 3.11
CA ILE A 808 8.37 -26.05 3.32
C ILE A 808 7.63 -25.07 2.41
N ALA A 809 6.63 -25.57 1.69
CA ALA A 809 5.60 -24.70 1.12
C ALA A 809 4.43 -24.53 2.11
N SER A 810 3.89 -23.32 2.28
CA SER A 810 2.64 -23.13 3.04
C SER A 810 1.57 -22.36 2.27
N ILE A 811 0.32 -22.74 2.52
CA ILE A 811 -0.90 -22.08 2.04
C ILE A 811 -1.69 -21.69 3.28
N GLU A 812 -1.80 -20.39 3.52
CA GLU A 812 -2.31 -19.82 4.77
C GLU A 812 -3.38 -18.75 4.48
N ASP A 813 -4.48 -18.81 5.24
CA ASP A 813 -5.63 -17.88 5.15
C ASP A 813 -6.17 -17.70 3.71
N SER A 814 -6.14 -18.76 2.90
CA SER A 814 -6.32 -18.71 1.44
C SER A 814 -7.43 -19.67 0.96
N PHE A 815 -8.15 -19.32 -0.11
CA PHE A 815 -9.34 -20.09 -0.53
C PHE A 815 -9.58 -20.18 -2.05
N ALA A 816 -10.38 -21.17 -2.44
CA ALA A 816 -10.86 -21.33 -3.81
C ALA A 816 -12.36 -21.68 -3.88
N VAL A 817 -13.10 -21.05 -4.81
CA VAL A 817 -14.57 -21.21 -4.92
C VAL A 817 -15.09 -21.65 -6.30
N GLY A 818 -14.23 -21.64 -7.33
CA GLY A 818 -14.61 -22.05 -8.68
C GLY A 818 -14.79 -23.57 -8.81
N LYS A 819 -15.61 -24.02 -9.76
CA LYS A 819 -15.76 -25.45 -10.07
C LYS A 819 -14.45 -26.04 -10.59
N VAL A 820 -14.09 -27.21 -10.11
CA VAL A 820 -12.92 -28.00 -10.53
C VAL A 820 -13.37 -29.21 -11.34
N THR A 821 -12.73 -29.47 -12.48
CA THR A 821 -12.99 -30.66 -13.30
C THR A 821 -11.68 -31.17 -13.92
N ALA A 822 -11.29 -32.40 -13.57
CA ALA A 822 -10.26 -33.18 -14.23
C ALA A 822 -10.89 -34.23 -15.16
N THR A 823 -10.26 -34.51 -16.30
CA THR A 823 -10.84 -35.29 -17.41
C THR A 823 -9.98 -36.47 -17.88
N ASP A 824 -8.83 -36.70 -17.25
CA ASP A 824 -7.99 -37.88 -17.48
C ASP A 824 -8.50 -39.07 -16.63
N ASP A 825 -8.85 -40.19 -17.25
CA ASP A 825 -9.29 -41.43 -16.58
C ASP A 825 -8.15 -42.22 -15.92
N SER A 826 -6.90 -41.72 -15.95
CA SER A 826 -5.75 -42.43 -15.41
C SER A 826 -5.67 -42.47 -13.87
N TYR A 827 -5.05 -43.53 -13.33
CA TYR A 827 -4.64 -43.68 -11.91
C TYR A 827 -3.69 -42.58 -11.39
N LEU A 828 -3.19 -41.70 -12.28
CA LEU A 828 -2.33 -40.57 -11.94
C LEU A 828 -3.10 -39.25 -11.86
N SER A 829 -4.32 -39.20 -12.40
CA SER A 829 -5.25 -38.07 -12.31
C SER A 829 -5.54 -37.71 -10.85
N SER A 830 -5.70 -36.41 -10.59
CA SER A 830 -5.99 -35.86 -9.26
C SER A 830 -6.76 -34.55 -9.36
N ALA A 831 -7.83 -34.43 -8.58
CA ALA A 831 -8.67 -33.24 -8.53
C ALA A 831 -8.80 -32.76 -7.09
N GLY A 832 -8.61 -31.45 -6.86
CA GLY A 832 -8.66 -30.85 -5.53
C GLY A 832 -9.37 -29.51 -5.54
N GLY A 833 -10.34 -29.26 -4.65
CA GLY A 833 -11.00 -27.96 -4.56
C GLY A 833 -10.08 -26.83 -4.06
N LEU A 834 -8.91 -27.15 -3.47
CA LEU A 834 -7.82 -26.21 -3.21
C LEU A 834 -6.52 -26.66 -3.90
N ILE A 835 -6.08 -27.91 -3.75
CA ILE A 835 -4.78 -28.40 -4.24
C ILE A 835 -4.94 -29.75 -4.94
N ALA A 836 -4.51 -29.91 -6.19
CA ALA A 836 -4.66 -31.22 -6.84
C ALA A 836 -3.68 -32.26 -6.29
N SER A 837 -2.38 -31.94 -6.25
CA SER A 837 -1.33 -32.89 -5.85
C SER A 837 -0.19 -32.25 -5.04
N ILE A 838 0.22 -32.93 -3.97
CA ILE A 838 1.31 -32.58 -3.06
C ILE A 838 2.43 -33.64 -3.11
N ASN A 839 3.65 -33.22 -3.47
CA ASN A 839 4.88 -34.03 -3.46
C ASN A 839 6.04 -33.28 -2.77
N GLY A 840 5.93 -33.14 -1.46
CA GLY A 840 6.90 -32.49 -0.58
C GLY A 840 6.32 -32.25 0.81
N ALA A 841 7.01 -31.48 1.65
CA ALA A 841 6.47 -30.99 2.92
C ALA A 841 5.62 -29.72 2.70
N VAL A 842 4.32 -29.80 2.94
CA VAL A 842 3.37 -28.71 2.70
C VAL A 842 2.50 -28.45 3.92
N LYS A 843 2.26 -27.19 4.28
CA LYS A 843 1.37 -26.81 5.39
C LYS A 843 0.17 -26.00 4.90
N VAL A 844 -1.02 -26.59 4.98
CA VAL A 844 -2.30 -25.95 4.65
C VAL A 844 -2.98 -25.56 5.96
N LYS A 845 -3.15 -24.25 6.21
CA LYS A 845 -3.71 -23.72 7.46
C LYS A 845 -4.80 -22.70 7.18
N ASN A 846 -5.89 -22.75 7.96
CA ASN A 846 -7.03 -21.81 7.89
C ASN A 846 -7.61 -21.64 6.46
N SER A 847 -7.44 -22.64 5.59
CA SER A 847 -7.64 -22.51 4.14
C SER A 847 -8.76 -23.43 3.67
N TYR A 848 -9.53 -23.02 2.65
CA TYR A 848 -10.80 -23.68 2.37
C TYR A 848 -11.23 -23.68 0.91
N SER A 849 -12.21 -24.55 0.61
CA SER A 849 -12.75 -24.76 -0.73
C SER A 849 -14.26 -24.94 -0.73
N THR A 850 -14.95 -24.36 -1.70
CA THR A 850 -16.43 -24.42 -1.77
C THR A 850 -17.00 -24.80 -3.14
N GLY A 851 -16.16 -24.85 -4.19
CA GLY A 851 -16.58 -25.25 -5.53
C GLY A 851 -16.83 -26.75 -5.66
N GLU A 852 -17.70 -27.14 -6.59
CA GLU A 852 -17.86 -28.56 -6.95
C GLU A 852 -16.56 -29.12 -7.52
N VAL A 853 -16.15 -30.32 -7.06
CA VAL A 853 -14.95 -31.01 -7.51
C VAL A 853 -15.35 -32.29 -8.27
N ILE A 854 -14.97 -32.36 -9.55
CA ILE A 854 -15.14 -33.54 -10.39
C ILE A 854 -13.76 -34.06 -10.80
N GLY A 855 -13.54 -35.36 -10.58
CA GLY A 855 -12.36 -36.07 -11.04
C GLY A 855 -12.68 -37.54 -11.35
N THR A 856 -11.64 -38.35 -11.45
CA THR A 856 -11.72 -39.76 -11.88
C THR A 856 -11.07 -40.64 -10.81
N SER A 857 -9.74 -40.66 -10.70
CA SER A 857 -9.03 -41.22 -9.55
C SER A 857 -9.01 -40.20 -8.40
N LYS A 858 -7.85 -39.94 -7.79
CA LYS A 858 -7.59 -39.22 -6.53
C LYS A 858 -8.30 -37.86 -6.41
N THR A 859 -9.54 -37.87 -5.93
CA THR A 859 -10.44 -36.70 -5.95
C THR A 859 -10.76 -36.27 -4.52
N GLY A 860 -10.36 -35.05 -4.15
CA GLY A 860 -10.54 -34.50 -2.80
C GLY A 860 -11.26 -33.16 -2.80
N GLY A 861 -12.17 -32.94 -1.87
CA GLY A 861 -12.84 -31.63 -1.72
C GLY A 861 -11.84 -30.50 -1.48
N LEU A 862 -10.80 -30.71 -0.67
CA LEU A 862 -9.68 -29.77 -0.48
C LEU A 862 -8.42 -30.20 -1.24
N VAL A 863 -7.97 -31.45 -1.08
CA VAL A 863 -6.69 -31.95 -1.62
C VAL A 863 -6.86 -33.28 -2.36
N GLY A 864 -6.51 -33.34 -3.65
CA GLY A 864 -6.64 -34.58 -4.44
C GLY A 864 -5.71 -35.71 -3.95
N SER A 865 -4.39 -35.44 -3.95
CA SER A 865 -3.35 -36.43 -3.61
C SER A 865 -2.26 -35.85 -2.70
N ILE A 866 -1.89 -36.60 -1.66
CA ILE A 866 -0.69 -36.40 -0.84
C ILE A 866 0.21 -37.62 -1.02
N SER A 867 1.27 -37.44 -1.81
CA SER A 867 2.20 -38.50 -2.20
C SER A 867 3.62 -37.92 -2.29
N ASN A 868 4.33 -37.95 -1.17
CA ASN A 868 5.67 -37.39 -1.05
C ASN A 868 6.74 -38.44 -1.43
N SER A 869 7.37 -38.26 -2.59
CA SER A 869 8.51 -39.05 -3.07
C SER A 869 9.82 -38.72 -2.34
N PHE A 870 9.83 -37.66 -1.52
CA PHE A 870 10.99 -37.08 -0.85
C PHE A 870 10.65 -36.71 0.61
N PRO A 871 10.41 -37.70 1.50
CA PRO A 871 10.11 -37.44 2.90
C PRO A 871 11.26 -36.68 3.59
N SER A 872 10.93 -35.56 4.24
CA SER A 872 11.85 -34.87 5.16
C SER A 872 11.85 -35.58 6.51
N LEU A 873 13.02 -35.71 7.12
CA LEU A 873 13.17 -36.23 8.48
C LEU A 873 12.74 -35.21 9.57
N GLN A 874 12.34 -33.99 9.18
CA GLN A 874 11.96 -32.91 10.10
C GLN A 874 10.56 -32.37 9.83
N ASN A 875 10.14 -32.27 8.57
CA ASN A 875 8.90 -31.59 8.17
C ASN A 875 7.91 -32.54 7.48
N LYS A 876 6.79 -32.81 8.16
CA LYS A 876 5.64 -33.55 7.62
C LYS A 876 4.65 -32.59 6.95
N THR A 877 3.77 -33.13 6.11
CA THR A 877 2.65 -32.36 5.54
C THR A 877 1.54 -32.18 6.58
N GLU A 878 1.04 -30.96 6.77
CA GLU A 878 -0.02 -30.65 7.74
C GLU A 878 -1.23 -30.07 7.03
N ILE A 879 -2.42 -30.59 7.30
CA ILE A 879 -3.70 -29.92 7.01
C ILE A 879 -4.35 -29.58 8.36
N GLU A 880 -4.56 -28.30 8.61
CA GLU A 880 -4.98 -27.77 9.91
C GLU A 880 -6.04 -26.68 9.77
N ASN A 881 -7.10 -26.73 10.60
CA ASN A 881 -8.18 -25.74 10.63
C ASN A 881 -8.78 -25.45 9.23
N SER A 882 -8.79 -26.44 8.35
CA SER A 882 -9.05 -26.28 6.90
C SER A 882 -10.23 -27.15 6.47
N TYR A 883 -10.99 -26.73 5.44
CA TYR A 883 -12.28 -27.35 5.17
C TYR A 883 -12.77 -27.29 3.72
N ALA A 884 -13.70 -28.19 3.39
CA ALA A 884 -14.35 -28.27 2.07
C ALA A 884 -15.88 -28.40 2.19
N THR A 885 -16.63 -27.66 1.38
CA THR A 885 -18.11 -27.68 1.38
C THR A 885 -18.76 -28.02 0.04
N GLY A 886 -18.00 -28.01 -1.06
CA GLY A 886 -18.51 -28.37 -2.38
C GLY A 886 -18.74 -29.88 -2.54
N LYS A 887 -19.66 -30.28 -3.41
CA LYS A 887 -19.87 -31.69 -3.79
C LYS A 887 -18.59 -32.25 -4.41
N VAL A 888 -18.23 -33.48 -4.05
CA VAL A 888 -17.10 -34.22 -4.62
C VAL A 888 -17.62 -35.43 -5.43
N THR A 889 -17.19 -35.56 -6.68
CA THR A 889 -17.53 -36.70 -7.55
C THR A 889 -16.27 -37.28 -8.18
N GLY A 890 -16.00 -38.57 -7.95
CA GLY A 890 -14.88 -39.33 -8.50
C GLY A 890 -15.27 -40.77 -8.82
N THR A 891 -14.27 -41.67 -8.94
CA THR A 891 -14.46 -43.13 -9.03
C THR A 891 -13.56 -43.85 -8.02
N GLU A 892 -12.26 -43.57 -7.98
CA GLU A 892 -11.35 -44.13 -6.98
C GLU A 892 -10.86 -43.07 -5.99
N TYR A 893 -10.56 -43.47 -4.75
CA TYR A 893 -9.89 -42.63 -3.74
C TYR A 893 -10.57 -41.25 -3.61
N THR A 894 -11.88 -41.27 -3.41
CA THR A 894 -12.72 -40.06 -3.44
C THR A 894 -13.03 -39.62 -2.00
N GLY A 895 -12.64 -38.41 -1.63
CA GLY A 895 -12.72 -37.89 -0.26
C GLY A 895 -13.35 -36.51 -0.16
N GLY A 896 -14.24 -36.28 0.80
CA GLY A 896 -14.84 -34.96 1.04
C GLY A 896 -13.84 -33.86 1.42
N LEU A 897 -12.67 -34.21 1.97
CA LEU A 897 -11.53 -33.32 2.20
C LEU A 897 -10.30 -33.75 1.40
N VAL A 898 -9.87 -35.02 1.51
CA VAL A 898 -8.65 -35.53 0.87
C VAL A 898 -8.91 -36.82 0.09
N GLY A 899 -8.57 -36.86 -1.19
CA GLY A 899 -8.78 -38.08 -2.00
C GLY A 899 -7.88 -39.23 -1.56
N TYR A 900 -6.56 -39.03 -1.71
CA TYR A 900 -5.54 -40.05 -1.49
C TYR A 900 -4.41 -39.53 -0.59
N ASN A 901 -4.24 -40.11 0.60
CA ASN A 901 -3.24 -39.70 1.57
C ASN A 901 -2.28 -40.86 1.92
N LEU A 902 -1.10 -40.91 1.29
CA LEU A 902 -0.16 -42.04 1.37
C LEU A 902 1.09 -41.78 2.23
N SER A 903 1.53 -40.53 2.34
CA SER A 903 2.86 -40.19 2.86
C SER A 903 2.80 -39.29 4.07
N GLU A 904 3.76 -39.45 5.00
CA GLU A 904 3.85 -38.79 6.31
C GLU A 904 3.23 -37.39 6.39
N SER A 905 1.98 -37.36 6.87
CA SER A 905 1.14 -36.18 6.98
C SER A 905 0.25 -36.29 8.22
N ILE A 906 -0.35 -35.17 8.64
CA ILE A 906 -1.37 -35.14 9.72
C ILE A 906 -2.54 -34.26 9.25
N ILE A 907 -3.75 -34.81 9.32
CA ILE A 907 -5.00 -34.05 9.14
C ILE A 907 -5.58 -33.77 10.53
N LYS A 908 -5.69 -32.49 10.91
CA LYS A 908 -6.12 -32.07 12.25
C LYS A 908 -7.13 -30.92 12.21
N ASN A 909 -8.10 -30.95 13.12
CA ASN A 909 -9.10 -29.88 13.30
C ASN A 909 -9.82 -29.47 12.00
N SER A 910 -10.03 -30.41 11.06
CA SER A 910 -10.42 -30.14 9.67
C SER A 910 -11.69 -30.90 9.31
N TYR A 911 -12.50 -30.38 8.37
CA TYR A 911 -13.83 -30.96 8.12
C TYR A 911 -14.34 -30.86 6.67
N ALA A 912 -15.28 -31.74 6.34
CA ALA A 912 -15.97 -31.78 5.06
C ALA A 912 -17.51 -31.79 5.22
N GLN A 913 -18.20 -31.05 4.35
CA GLN A 913 -19.68 -30.93 4.39
C GLN A 913 -20.39 -31.32 3.10
N GLY A 914 -19.72 -31.30 1.94
CA GLY A 914 -20.34 -31.64 0.66
C GLY A 914 -20.57 -33.14 0.49
N ASP A 915 -21.60 -33.50 -0.29
CA ASP A 915 -21.85 -34.90 -0.65
C ASP A 915 -20.68 -35.49 -1.45
N VAL A 916 -20.38 -36.77 -1.21
CA VAL A 916 -19.25 -37.50 -1.81
C VAL A 916 -19.77 -38.70 -2.59
N GLN A 917 -19.49 -38.73 -3.89
CA GLN A 917 -19.90 -39.80 -4.79
C GLN A 917 -18.67 -40.42 -5.47
N GLY A 918 -18.49 -41.73 -5.31
CA GLY A 918 -17.38 -42.48 -5.93
C GLY A 918 -17.73 -43.94 -6.24
N THR A 919 -16.71 -44.78 -6.40
CA THR A 919 -16.84 -46.23 -6.65
C THR A 919 -16.03 -47.03 -5.61
N ASN A 920 -14.74 -46.75 -5.44
CA ASN A 920 -13.83 -47.53 -4.60
C ASN A 920 -13.01 -46.63 -3.64
N SER A 921 -12.93 -46.99 -2.36
CA SER A 921 -12.26 -46.20 -1.31
C SER A 921 -12.85 -44.78 -1.23
N VAL A 922 -14.10 -44.70 -0.81
CA VAL A 922 -14.92 -43.47 -0.80
C VAL A 922 -15.17 -43.02 0.63
N GLY A 923 -14.77 -41.81 0.99
CA GLY A 923 -14.83 -41.30 2.37
C GLY A 923 -15.43 -39.91 2.50
N GLY A 924 -16.28 -39.69 3.49
CA GLY A 924 -16.83 -38.35 3.76
C GLY A 924 -15.78 -37.29 4.13
N LEU A 925 -14.62 -37.70 4.65
CA LEU A 925 -13.42 -36.86 4.83
C LEU A 925 -12.26 -37.32 3.94
N VAL A 926 -11.90 -38.62 3.97
CA VAL A 926 -10.72 -39.13 3.27
C VAL A 926 -11.00 -40.41 2.49
N GLY A 927 -10.70 -40.46 1.19
CA GLY A 927 -10.92 -41.66 0.37
C GLY A 927 -10.03 -42.82 0.80
N PHE A 928 -8.71 -42.62 0.76
CA PHE A 928 -7.70 -43.55 1.28
C PHE A 928 -6.74 -42.83 2.24
N ASN A 929 -6.55 -43.40 3.43
CA ASN A 929 -5.72 -42.84 4.50
C ASN A 929 -4.62 -43.81 4.98
N ALA A 930 -3.37 -43.36 4.94
CA ALA A 930 -2.21 -44.04 5.49
C ALA A 930 -1.43 -43.21 6.54
N THR A 931 -2.06 -42.21 7.16
CA THR A 931 -1.46 -41.36 8.21
C THR A 931 -2.46 -41.00 9.32
N GLU A 932 -2.12 -40.07 10.22
CA GLU A 932 -2.99 -39.70 11.35
C GLU A 932 -4.10 -38.71 10.97
N ILE A 933 -5.33 -39.00 11.43
CA ILE A 933 -6.48 -38.09 11.42
C ILE A 933 -6.87 -37.78 12.88
N LEU A 934 -6.89 -36.49 13.23
CA LEU A 934 -7.14 -35.99 14.59
C LEU A 934 -8.28 -34.96 14.59
N ASN A 935 -9.20 -35.02 15.55
CA ASN A 935 -10.19 -33.96 15.82
C ASN A 935 -10.99 -33.49 14.58
N SER A 936 -11.30 -34.38 13.63
CA SER A 936 -11.77 -34.02 12.28
C SER A 936 -13.13 -34.68 11.95
N SER A 937 -13.90 -34.12 11.01
CA SER A 937 -15.30 -34.58 10.82
C SER A 937 -15.89 -34.45 9.41
N ALA A 938 -16.91 -35.26 9.14
CA ALA A 938 -17.63 -35.30 7.85
C ALA A 938 -19.15 -35.30 8.04
N GLN A 939 -19.87 -34.58 7.17
CA GLN A 939 -21.32 -34.36 7.29
C GLN A 939 -22.14 -34.66 6.02
N GLY A 940 -21.53 -34.64 4.83
CA GLY A 940 -22.22 -34.90 3.55
C GLY A 940 -22.60 -36.36 3.34
N HIS A 941 -23.56 -36.64 2.46
CA HIS A 941 -23.94 -38.01 2.11
C HIS A 941 -22.82 -38.69 1.31
N VAL A 942 -22.43 -39.90 1.73
CA VAL A 942 -21.41 -40.70 1.05
C VAL A 942 -22.07 -41.82 0.25
N THR A 943 -21.76 -41.91 -1.04
CA THR A 943 -22.20 -42.99 -1.95
C THR A 943 -21.01 -43.61 -2.67
N GLY A 944 -20.86 -44.93 -2.59
CA GLY A 944 -19.84 -45.69 -3.30
C GLY A 944 -20.27 -47.13 -3.63
N GLU A 945 -19.33 -47.96 -4.07
CA GLU A 945 -19.54 -49.41 -4.22
C GLU A 945 -18.72 -50.20 -3.18
N LYS A 946 -17.41 -49.93 -3.07
CA LYS A 946 -16.47 -50.67 -2.23
C LYS A 946 -15.69 -49.75 -1.29
N ASP A 947 -15.46 -50.22 -0.07
CA ASP A 947 -14.66 -49.55 0.98
C ASP A 947 -15.18 -48.12 1.20
N VAL A 948 -16.44 -48.05 1.66
CA VAL A 948 -17.24 -46.82 1.74
C VAL A 948 -17.42 -46.42 3.20
N GLY A 949 -16.92 -45.23 3.58
CA GLY A 949 -16.92 -44.76 4.96
C GLY A 949 -17.50 -43.36 5.14
N GLY A 950 -18.30 -43.14 6.19
CA GLY A 950 -18.81 -41.81 6.52
C GLY A 950 -17.69 -40.80 6.87
N LEU A 951 -16.52 -41.26 7.34
CA LEU A 951 -15.31 -40.44 7.48
C LEU A 951 -14.21 -40.91 6.51
N VAL A 952 -13.85 -42.20 6.50
CA VAL A 952 -12.71 -42.72 5.75
C VAL A 952 -13.08 -43.96 4.92
N GLY A 953 -12.82 -43.97 3.62
CA GLY A 953 -13.10 -45.14 2.77
C GLY A 953 -12.24 -46.35 3.16
N LYS A 954 -10.94 -46.27 2.93
CA LYS A 954 -9.92 -47.21 3.42
C LYS A 954 -8.92 -46.53 4.36
N ASN A 955 -8.70 -47.13 5.53
CA ASN A 955 -7.82 -46.63 6.59
C ASN A 955 -6.71 -47.63 6.96
N LEU A 956 -5.49 -47.14 7.17
CA LEU A 956 -4.31 -47.93 7.56
C LEU A 956 -3.60 -47.46 8.85
N GLN A 957 -4.07 -46.38 9.49
CA GLN A 957 -3.41 -45.68 10.61
C GLN A 957 -4.42 -45.06 11.60
N GLY A 958 -3.94 -44.28 12.57
CA GLY A 958 -4.76 -43.71 13.65
C GLY A 958 -5.85 -42.72 13.20
N VAL A 959 -7.10 -42.99 13.58
CA VAL A 959 -8.25 -42.06 13.52
C VAL A 959 -8.70 -41.75 14.94
N ASN A 960 -8.49 -40.51 15.39
CA ASN A 960 -8.62 -40.11 16.79
C ASN A 960 -9.58 -38.91 16.97
N ASN A 961 -10.44 -38.95 17.99
CA ASN A 961 -11.38 -37.87 18.35
C ASN A 961 -12.23 -37.35 17.17
N SER A 962 -12.54 -38.21 16.19
CA SER A 962 -13.07 -37.80 14.87
C SER A 962 -14.45 -38.43 14.60
N PHE A 963 -15.29 -37.79 13.78
CA PHE A 963 -16.70 -38.22 13.68
C PHE A 963 -17.38 -37.98 12.33
N ALA A 964 -18.39 -38.79 12.03
CA ALA A 964 -19.20 -38.68 10.83
C ALA A 964 -20.70 -38.67 11.13
N THR A 965 -21.44 -37.74 10.51
CA THR A 965 -22.89 -37.60 10.67
C THR A 965 -23.70 -37.86 9.40
N GLY A 966 -23.05 -37.84 8.23
CA GLY A 966 -23.67 -38.11 6.95
C GLY A 966 -24.09 -39.58 6.78
N ASN A 967 -25.21 -39.81 6.10
CA ASN A 967 -25.66 -41.15 5.73
C ASN A 967 -24.66 -41.81 4.75
N VAL A 968 -24.60 -43.15 4.72
CA VAL A 968 -23.65 -43.90 3.88
C VAL A 968 -24.38 -44.96 3.05
N THR A 969 -24.22 -44.92 1.73
CA THR A 969 -24.71 -45.92 0.78
C THR A 969 -23.53 -46.64 0.11
N GLY A 970 -23.50 -47.98 0.15
CA GLY A 970 -22.44 -48.77 -0.47
C GLY A 970 -22.89 -50.17 -0.89
N THR A 971 -21.94 -51.01 -1.34
CA THR A 971 -22.17 -52.43 -1.62
C THR A 971 -21.31 -53.34 -0.73
N GLU A 972 -19.99 -53.12 -0.68
CA GLU A 972 -19.04 -53.92 0.10
C GLU A 972 -18.22 -53.04 1.06
N ASN A 973 -18.02 -53.51 2.30
CA ASN A 973 -17.22 -52.85 3.35
C ASN A 973 -17.73 -51.41 3.59
N VAL A 974 -18.96 -51.32 4.10
CA VAL A 974 -19.70 -50.06 4.28
C VAL A 974 -19.77 -49.71 5.77
N GLY A 975 -19.20 -48.58 6.17
CA GLY A 975 -19.08 -48.18 7.58
C GLY A 975 -19.51 -46.74 7.85
N GLY A 976 -20.17 -46.48 8.98
CA GLY A 976 -20.54 -45.11 9.36
C GLY A 976 -19.36 -44.19 9.67
N LEU A 977 -18.21 -44.74 10.09
CA LEU A 977 -16.95 -44.01 10.21
C LEU A 977 -15.95 -44.49 9.15
N VAL A 978 -15.67 -45.80 9.08
CA VAL A 978 -14.61 -46.36 8.22
C VAL A 978 -15.13 -47.54 7.39
N GLY A 979 -14.97 -47.51 6.07
CA GLY A 979 -15.38 -48.63 5.21
C GLY A 979 -14.53 -49.89 5.48
N TYR A 980 -13.22 -49.75 5.29
CA TYR A 980 -12.22 -50.80 5.51
C TYR A 980 -11.09 -50.28 6.42
N ASN A 981 -10.91 -50.88 7.60
CA ASN A 981 -9.85 -50.55 8.56
C ASN A 981 -8.81 -51.69 8.62
N GLU A 982 -7.53 -51.41 8.41
CA GLU A 982 -6.47 -52.43 8.37
C GLU A 982 -5.21 -52.03 9.12
N LYS A 983 -4.70 -52.91 9.98
CA LYS A 983 -3.39 -52.69 10.61
C LYS A 983 -2.27 -53.01 9.61
N TRP A 984 -1.58 -51.98 9.12
CA TRP A 984 -0.37 -52.15 8.32
C TRP A 984 0.73 -52.88 9.11
N ALA A 985 1.45 -53.81 8.46
CA ALA A 985 2.35 -54.76 9.14
C ALA A 985 3.49 -54.13 9.97
N ASN A 986 3.88 -52.88 9.65
CA ASN A 986 4.92 -52.12 10.34
C ASN A 986 4.36 -50.91 11.14
N ALA A 987 3.04 -50.73 11.23
CA ALA A 987 2.43 -49.70 12.05
C ALA A 987 2.30 -50.20 13.50
N GLU A 988 2.59 -49.34 14.48
CA GLU A 988 2.41 -49.71 15.89
C GLU A 988 0.93 -50.04 16.16
N GLU A 989 0.00 -49.24 15.65
CA GLU A 989 -1.45 -49.50 15.73
C GLU A 989 -2.26 -48.96 14.53
N GLY A 990 -3.12 -49.81 13.96
CA GLY A 990 -4.24 -49.37 13.12
C GLY A 990 -5.46 -49.10 14.00
N VAL A 991 -5.46 -47.94 14.68
CA VAL A 991 -6.41 -47.62 15.76
C VAL A 991 -7.52 -46.65 15.33
N ILE A 992 -8.74 -46.93 15.80
CA ILE A 992 -9.85 -45.98 15.84
C ILE A 992 -10.15 -45.69 17.32
N PHE A 993 -9.94 -44.45 17.76
CA PHE A 993 -10.03 -44.05 19.17
C PHE A 993 -10.92 -42.81 19.35
N ARG A 994 -11.77 -42.79 20.40
CA ARG A 994 -12.64 -41.64 20.75
C ARG A 994 -13.49 -41.11 19.59
N SER A 995 -13.85 -41.98 18.64
CA SER A 995 -14.43 -41.61 17.35
C SER A 995 -15.82 -42.22 17.16
N TYR A 996 -16.70 -41.58 16.39
CA TYR A 996 -18.11 -41.99 16.35
C TYR A 996 -18.86 -41.70 15.05
N ALA A 997 -19.96 -42.42 14.83
CA ALA A 997 -20.81 -42.28 13.65
C ALA A 997 -22.31 -42.24 13.98
N THR A 998 -23.06 -41.35 13.33
CA THR A 998 -24.50 -41.17 13.58
C THR A 998 -25.40 -41.28 12.35
N GLY A 999 -24.86 -41.28 11.14
CA GLY A 999 -25.63 -41.39 9.89
C GLY A 999 -26.15 -42.81 9.64
N SER A 1000 -27.30 -42.94 8.97
CA SER A 1000 -27.86 -44.24 8.58
C SER A 1000 -27.04 -44.90 7.47
N ILE A 1001 -26.85 -46.21 7.57
CA ILE A 1001 -25.98 -47.02 6.71
C ILE A 1001 -26.83 -48.01 5.89
N ASN A 1002 -26.61 -48.05 4.58
CA ASN A 1002 -27.27 -48.99 3.66
C ASN A 1002 -26.22 -49.66 2.76
N GLY A 1003 -26.05 -50.98 2.91
CA GLY A 1003 -25.05 -51.76 2.20
C GLY A 1003 -25.51 -53.18 1.83
N SER A 1004 -24.58 -54.01 1.36
CA SER A 1004 -24.83 -55.44 1.11
C SER A 1004 -23.93 -56.33 1.98
N THR A 1005 -22.60 -56.27 1.80
CA THR A 1005 -21.64 -57.16 2.48
C THR A 1005 -20.68 -56.38 3.38
N SER A 1006 -20.43 -56.88 4.59
CA SER A 1006 -19.58 -56.21 5.60
C SER A 1006 -20.09 -54.80 5.92
N VAL A 1007 -21.25 -54.70 6.55
CA VAL A 1007 -21.95 -53.43 6.80
C VAL A 1007 -21.99 -53.14 8.30
N GLY A 1008 -21.43 -52.00 8.73
CA GLY A 1008 -21.29 -51.66 10.15
C GLY A 1008 -21.67 -50.21 10.48
N GLY A 1009 -22.27 -49.99 11.64
CA GLY A 1009 -22.60 -48.64 12.12
C GLY A 1009 -21.36 -47.75 12.35
N LEU A 1010 -20.21 -48.34 12.67
CA LEU A 1010 -18.91 -47.65 12.73
C LEU A 1010 -17.96 -48.14 11.62
N ILE A 1011 -17.79 -49.46 11.46
CA ILE A 1011 -16.78 -50.05 10.56
C ILE A 1011 -17.38 -51.16 9.69
N GLY A 1012 -17.20 -51.09 8.37
CA GLY A 1012 -17.63 -52.16 7.47
C GLY A 1012 -16.85 -53.46 7.69
N LEU A 1013 -15.54 -53.40 7.47
CA LEU A 1013 -14.59 -54.50 7.67
C LEU A 1013 -13.36 -54.05 8.49
N ASN A 1014 -13.09 -54.73 9.61
CA ASN A 1014 -11.89 -54.53 10.42
C ASN A 1014 -10.89 -55.69 10.25
N HIS A 1015 -9.67 -55.39 9.77
CA HIS A 1015 -8.57 -56.35 9.56
C HIS A 1015 -7.42 -56.06 10.54
N LEU A 1016 -7.35 -56.84 11.63
CA LEU A 1016 -6.33 -56.73 12.70
C LEU A 1016 -6.25 -55.36 13.42
N GLY A 1017 -7.11 -54.39 13.11
CA GLY A 1017 -7.16 -53.07 13.75
C GLY A 1017 -7.80 -53.09 15.14
N ASN A 1018 -7.41 -52.13 15.98
CA ASN A 1018 -7.98 -51.94 17.32
C ASN A 1018 -8.98 -50.78 17.29
N VAL A 1019 -10.06 -50.90 18.05
CA VAL A 1019 -11.17 -49.93 18.10
C VAL A 1019 -11.51 -49.70 19.58
N SER A 1020 -11.34 -48.48 20.06
CA SER A 1020 -11.54 -48.19 21.48
C SER A 1020 -12.19 -46.85 21.79
N SER A 1021 -12.95 -46.81 22.89
CA SER A 1021 -13.71 -45.62 23.31
C SER A 1021 -14.54 -45.00 22.18
N SER A 1022 -15.16 -45.83 21.33
CA SER A 1022 -15.78 -45.42 20.05
C SER A 1022 -17.16 -46.05 19.86
N TYR A 1023 -18.09 -45.35 19.17
CA TYR A 1023 -19.51 -45.74 19.17
C TYR A 1023 -20.28 -45.41 17.88
N ALA A 1024 -21.42 -46.08 17.68
CA ALA A 1024 -22.34 -45.82 16.56
C ALA A 1024 -23.81 -45.72 16.99
N THR A 1025 -24.56 -44.81 16.37
CA THR A 1025 -26.00 -44.61 16.66
C THR A 1025 -26.91 -44.65 15.44
N GLY A 1026 -26.38 -44.57 14.22
CA GLY A 1026 -27.16 -44.64 12.99
C GLY A 1026 -27.70 -46.05 12.70
N ASP A 1027 -28.91 -46.13 12.14
CA ASP A 1027 -29.52 -47.40 11.72
C ASP A 1027 -28.70 -48.07 10.61
N VAL A 1028 -28.53 -49.38 10.68
CA VAL A 1028 -27.67 -50.19 9.81
C VAL A 1028 -28.50 -51.22 9.04
N LYS A 1029 -28.52 -51.11 7.71
CA LYS A 1029 -29.18 -52.06 6.81
C LYS A 1029 -28.15 -52.74 5.90
N GLY A 1030 -28.14 -54.07 5.92
CA GLY A 1030 -27.23 -54.90 5.12
C GLY A 1030 -27.86 -56.21 4.66
N TYR A 1031 -27.04 -57.09 4.06
CA TYR A 1031 -27.42 -58.43 3.65
C TYR A 1031 -26.57 -59.49 4.36
N GLN A 1032 -25.25 -59.39 4.30
CA GLN A 1032 -24.31 -60.35 4.90
C GLN A 1032 -23.26 -59.64 5.77
N TYR A 1033 -23.01 -60.17 6.98
CA TYR A 1033 -22.12 -59.56 7.98
C TYR A 1033 -22.54 -58.13 8.32
N THR A 1034 -23.69 -58.01 9.00
CA THR A 1034 -24.33 -56.73 9.32
C THR A 1034 -24.28 -56.49 10.83
N GLY A 1035 -23.67 -55.40 11.28
CA GLY A 1035 -23.40 -55.15 12.70
C GLY A 1035 -23.69 -53.72 13.14
N GLY A 1036 -24.23 -53.54 14.35
CA GLY A 1036 -24.49 -52.19 14.87
C GLY A 1036 -23.23 -51.33 15.11
N LEU A 1037 -22.06 -51.96 15.29
CA LEU A 1037 -20.76 -51.28 15.32
C LEU A 1037 -19.87 -51.75 14.16
N VAL A 1038 -19.66 -53.06 14.02
CA VAL A 1038 -18.71 -53.64 13.04
C VAL A 1038 -19.42 -54.71 12.21
N GLY A 1039 -19.39 -54.60 10.88
CA GLY A 1039 -19.98 -55.59 9.99
C GLY A 1039 -19.26 -56.94 10.06
N ASN A 1040 -17.99 -56.94 9.64
CA ASN A 1040 -17.12 -58.11 9.59
C ASN A 1040 -15.78 -57.80 10.28
N THR A 1041 -15.20 -58.79 10.98
CA THR A 1041 -13.89 -58.66 11.61
C THR A 1041 -12.95 -59.82 11.27
N GLN A 1042 -11.65 -59.52 11.19
CA GLN A 1042 -10.57 -60.44 10.87
C GLN A 1042 -9.45 -60.29 11.91
N GLY A 1043 -9.81 -60.50 13.18
CA GLY A 1043 -8.98 -60.21 14.34
C GLY A 1043 -9.07 -58.75 14.81
N GLY A 1044 -8.21 -58.37 15.75
CA GLY A 1044 -8.22 -57.04 16.38
C GLY A 1044 -9.08 -56.97 17.65
N HIS A 1045 -9.05 -55.82 18.34
CA HIS A 1045 -9.71 -55.64 19.64
C HIS A 1045 -10.79 -54.54 19.57
N LEU A 1046 -12.03 -54.85 19.98
CA LEU A 1046 -13.07 -53.88 20.30
C LEU A 1046 -13.12 -53.70 21.82
N LEU A 1047 -12.82 -52.50 22.33
CA LEU A 1047 -12.65 -52.21 23.76
C LEU A 1047 -13.37 -50.91 24.17
N ASN A 1048 -14.28 -50.94 25.15
CA ASN A 1048 -15.04 -49.74 25.54
C ASN A 1048 -15.81 -49.14 24.34
N THR A 1049 -16.68 -49.93 23.69
CA THR A 1049 -17.43 -49.52 22.48
C THR A 1049 -18.93 -49.77 22.60
N TYR A 1050 -19.78 -49.02 21.88
CA TYR A 1050 -21.23 -49.30 21.88
C TYR A 1050 -21.99 -49.00 20.58
N ALA A 1051 -23.13 -49.67 20.41
CA ALA A 1051 -24.04 -49.50 19.27
C ALA A 1051 -25.50 -49.34 19.70
N LEU A 1052 -26.16 -48.25 19.27
CA LEU A 1052 -27.56 -47.95 19.57
C LEU A 1052 -28.52 -48.03 18.37
N GLY A 1053 -28.01 -47.97 17.14
CA GLY A 1053 -28.82 -48.00 15.92
C GLY A 1053 -29.45 -49.37 15.65
N ASN A 1054 -30.59 -49.39 14.96
CA ASN A 1054 -31.29 -50.62 14.60
C ASN A 1054 -30.56 -51.36 13.47
N VAL A 1055 -30.48 -52.68 13.55
CA VAL A 1055 -29.69 -53.53 12.65
C VAL A 1055 -30.60 -54.49 11.87
N ILE A 1056 -30.67 -54.31 10.55
CA ILE A 1056 -31.46 -55.14 9.63
C ILE A 1056 -30.51 -55.85 8.66
N GLY A 1057 -30.37 -57.16 8.78
CA GLY A 1057 -29.54 -58.01 7.91
C GLY A 1057 -30.31 -59.19 7.31
N GLN A 1058 -29.59 -60.13 6.70
CA GLN A 1058 -30.13 -61.45 6.31
C GLN A 1058 -29.31 -62.59 6.92
N ASN A 1059 -27.98 -62.58 6.78
CA ASN A 1059 -27.07 -63.60 7.30
C ASN A 1059 -25.94 -62.98 8.13
N SER A 1060 -25.70 -63.51 9.32
CA SER A 1060 -24.65 -63.05 10.24
C SER A 1060 -24.90 -61.60 10.68
N THR A 1061 -25.94 -61.43 11.48
CA THR A 1061 -26.51 -60.13 11.89
C THR A 1061 -26.38 -59.95 13.40
N GLY A 1062 -25.71 -58.89 13.87
CA GLY A 1062 -25.41 -58.70 15.29
C GLY A 1062 -25.63 -57.27 15.79
N GLY A 1063 -26.10 -57.11 17.02
CA GLY A 1063 -26.30 -55.77 17.60
C GLY A 1063 -25.00 -54.95 17.75
N LEU A 1064 -23.84 -55.59 17.86
CA LEU A 1064 -22.51 -54.94 17.84
C LEU A 1064 -21.66 -55.46 16.67
N LEU A 1065 -21.53 -56.78 16.51
CA LEU A 1065 -20.66 -57.42 15.51
C LEU A 1065 -21.44 -58.40 14.62
N GLY A 1066 -21.46 -58.19 13.29
CA GLY A 1066 -22.12 -59.10 12.36
C GLY A 1066 -21.48 -60.49 12.31
N GLY A 1067 -20.16 -60.55 12.09
CA GLY A 1067 -19.40 -61.79 12.25
C GLY A 1067 -17.91 -61.69 11.93
N ARG A 1068 -17.26 -62.83 11.67
CA ARG A 1068 -15.85 -62.92 11.24
C ARG A 1068 -15.67 -63.75 9.98
N THR A 1069 -14.59 -63.51 9.24
CA THR A 1069 -14.23 -64.27 8.01
C THR A 1069 -12.89 -65.00 8.04
N THR A 1070 -12.04 -64.78 9.05
CA THR A 1070 -10.72 -65.43 9.17
C THR A 1070 -10.53 -66.10 10.54
N ASN A 1071 -9.47 -66.90 10.68
CA ASN A 1071 -9.11 -67.58 11.93
C ASN A 1071 -8.37 -66.70 12.95
N TYR A 1072 -8.06 -65.45 12.60
CA TYR A 1072 -7.58 -64.47 13.58
C TYR A 1072 -8.70 -64.19 14.60
N LEU A 1073 -8.39 -64.36 15.88
CA LEU A 1073 -9.35 -64.20 16.96
C LEU A 1073 -9.57 -62.69 17.22
N PRO A 1074 -10.80 -62.16 17.06
CA PRO A 1074 -11.12 -60.84 17.60
C PRO A 1074 -11.28 -60.93 19.13
N LYS A 1075 -11.15 -59.81 19.82
CA LYS A 1075 -11.51 -59.67 21.25
C LYS A 1075 -12.59 -58.59 21.39
N VAL A 1076 -13.56 -58.77 22.28
CA VAL A 1076 -14.71 -57.84 22.45
C VAL A 1076 -14.95 -57.57 23.93
N GLU A 1077 -14.23 -56.62 24.49
CA GLU A 1077 -14.27 -56.26 25.91
C GLU A 1077 -15.03 -54.97 26.18
N ASN A 1078 -15.66 -54.94 27.35
CA ASN A 1078 -16.29 -53.79 27.96
C ASN A 1078 -17.19 -53.00 27.00
N SER A 1079 -17.98 -53.70 26.17
CA SER A 1079 -18.76 -53.10 25.10
C SER A 1079 -20.25 -53.51 25.16
N PHE A 1080 -21.15 -52.76 24.52
CA PHE A 1080 -22.57 -53.16 24.48
C PHE A 1080 -23.39 -52.74 23.25
N SER A 1081 -24.53 -53.41 23.04
CA SER A 1081 -25.52 -53.05 22.01
C SER A 1081 -26.95 -52.93 22.57
N SER A 1082 -27.72 -51.98 22.03
CA SER A 1082 -29.11 -51.75 22.48
C SER A 1082 -30.14 -51.37 21.38
N GLY A 1083 -29.76 -51.32 20.11
CA GLY A 1083 -30.72 -51.18 19.00
C GLY A 1083 -31.47 -52.49 18.70
N SER A 1084 -32.60 -52.42 17.97
CA SER A 1084 -33.32 -53.63 17.53
C SER A 1084 -32.52 -54.42 16.49
N VAL A 1085 -32.60 -55.77 16.51
CA VAL A 1085 -31.80 -56.62 15.62
C VAL A 1085 -32.69 -57.61 14.88
N SER A 1086 -32.68 -57.57 13.55
CA SER A 1086 -33.52 -58.39 12.67
C SER A 1086 -32.69 -59.04 11.56
N GLY A 1087 -32.79 -60.37 11.44
CA GLY A 1087 -32.07 -61.17 10.45
C GLY A 1087 -32.67 -62.57 10.33
N VAL A 1088 -32.20 -63.36 9.35
CA VAL A 1088 -32.80 -64.66 8.99
C VAL A 1088 -31.94 -65.84 9.44
N THR A 1089 -30.61 -65.75 9.27
CA THR A 1089 -29.65 -66.77 9.72
C THR A 1089 -28.51 -66.15 10.51
N ASN A 1090 -28.02 -66.86 11.53
CA ASN A 1090 -26.94 -66.42 12.42
C ASN A 1090 -27.19 -64.99 12.95
N THR A 1091 -28.32 -64.80 13.64
CA THR A 1091 -28.73 -63.51 14.20
C THR A 1091 -28.56 -63.54 15.72
N GLY A 1092 -28.03 -62.47 16.31
CA GLY A 1092 -27.73 -62.43 17.75
C GLY A 1092 -27.71 -61.02 18.33
N GLY A 1093 -28.07 -60.90 19.61
CA GLY A 1093 -28.22 -59.59 20.27
C GLY A 1093 -26.93 -58.78 20.38
N LEU A 1094 -25.76 -59.42 20.46
CA LEU A 1094 -24.44 -58.78 20.43
C LEU A 1094 -23.65 -59.18 19.18
N ILE A 1095 -23.49 -60.49 18.97
CA ILE A 1095 -22.67 -61.07 17.89
C ILE A 1095 -23.54 -62.00 17.06
N GLY A 1096 -23.58 -61.79 15.73
CA GLY A 1096 -24.35 -62.62 14.80
C GLY A 1096 -23.72 -63.99 14.57
N ASN A 1097 -22.44 -64.03 14.17
CA ASN A 1097 -21.76 -65.28 13.80
C ASN A 1097 -20.27 -65.32 14.21
N THR A 1098 -19.89 -66.32 15.02
CA THR A 1098 -18.50 -66.60 15.42
C THR A 1098 -17.83 -67.74 14.64
N ASN A 1099 -18.50 -68.33 13.64
CA ASN A 1099 -18.04 -69.48 12.86
C ASN A 1099 -17.47 -70.62 13.74
N GLY A 1100 -18.17 -70.93 14.84
CA GLY A 1100 -17.85 -72.07 15.71
C GLY A 1100 -16.62 -71.92 16.62
N ILE A 1101 -16.09 -70.71 16.82
CA ILE A 1101 -15.00 -70.45 17.78
C ILE A 1101 -15.50 -69.58 18.93
N THR A 1102 -15.18 -69.97 20.16
CA THR A 1102 -15.42 -69.17 21.37
C THR A 1102 -14.59 -67.89 21.32
N ILE A 1103 -15.26 -66.74 21.39
CA ILE A 1103 -14.62 -65.43 21.60
C ILE A 1103 -14.64 -65.14 23.10
N ASP A 1104 -13.59 -64.48 23.61
CA ASP A 1104 -13.58 -63.91 24.95
C ASP A 1104 -14.34 -62.56 24.95
N VAL A 1105 -15.45 -62.49 25.68
CA VAL A 1105 -16.46 -61.41 25.55
C VAL A 1105 -16.98 -60.94 26.92
N ASN A 1106 -16.32 -59.95 27.51
CA ASN A 1106 -16.84 -59.21 28.68
C ASN A 1106 -17.78 -58.06 28.24
N SER A 1107 -18.83 -58.39 27.49
CA SER A 1107 -19.69 -57.42 26.80
C SER A 1107 -21.18 -57.84 26.81
N TYR A 1108 -22.08 -56.85 26.74
CA TYR A 1108 -23.52 -57.03 27.02
C TYR A 1108 -24.44 -56.63 25.85
N TRP A 1109 -25.65 -57.19 25.78
CA TRP A 1109 -26.70 -56.63 24.93
C TRP A 1109 -28.02 -56.45 25.66
N ASN A 1110 -28.81 -55.47 25.26
CA ASN A 1110 -30.18 -55.31 25.74
C ASN A 1110 -31.10 -56.36 25.07
N LYS A 1111 -31.48 -57.40 25.81
CA LYS A 1111 -32.32 -58.52 25.31
C LYS A 1111 -33.79 -58.13 25.08
N GLU A 1112 -34.22 -56.97 25.56
CA GLU A 1112 -35.57 -56.45 25.39
C GLU A 1112 -35.68 -55.62 24.11
N THR A 1113 -34.81 -54.61 23.94
CA THR A 1113 -34.84 -53.74 22.76
C THR A 1113 -34.27 -54.39 21.51
N SER A 1114 -33.28 -55.30 21.64
CA SER A 1114 -32.77 -56.06 20.49
C SER A 1114 -33.80 -57.04 19.90
N GLY A 1115 -34.77 -57.48 20.70
CA GLY A 1115 -35.66 -58.60 20.38
C GLY A 1115 -34.97 -59.97 20.37
N GLN A 1116 -33.69 -60.07 20.75
CA GLN A 1116 -32.88 -61.29 20.63
C GLN A 1116 -32.60 -61.92 22.00
N SER A 1117 -33.11 -63.13 22.20
CA SER A 1117 -32.90 -63.94 23.40
C SER A 1117 -31.54 -64.67 23.44
N GLN A 1118 -30.82 -64.69 22.32
CA GLN A 1118 -29.52 -65.35 22.15
C GLN A 1118 -28.52 -64.46 21.38
N SER A 1119 -27.25 -64.84 21.44
CA SER A 1119 -26.13 -64.21 20.74
C SER A 1119 -25.02 -65.24 20.57
N ALA A 1120 -24.17 -65.11 19.55
CA ALA A 1120 -23.01 -65.99 19.37
C ALA A 1120 -21.85 -65.69 20.35
N GLY A 1121 -22.00 -64.68 21.22
CA GLY A 1121 -21.13 -64.37 22.36
C GLY A 1121 -21.65 -63.22 23.24
N GLY A 1122 -21.07 -63.05 24.43
CA GLY A 1122 -21.46 -62.03 25.43
C GLY A 1122 -22.65 -62.42 26.31
N TYR A 1123 -23.23 -61.46 27.04
CA TYR A 1123 -24.31 -61.71 28.00
C TYR A 1123 -25.55 -60.79 27.80
N GLY A 1124 -26.74 -61.39 27.74
CA GLY A 1124 -28.00 -60.66 27.54
C GLY A 1124 -28.59 -60.10 28.84
N LYS A 1125 -28.86 -58.79 28.86
CA LYS A 1125 -29.34 -58.01 30.00
C LYS A 1125 -30.67 -57.30 29.69
N THR A 1126 -31.53 -57.07 30.68
CA THR A 1126 -32.69 -56.17 30.52
C THR A 1126 -32.23 -54.71 30.44
N THR A 1127 -33.11 -53.82 29.98
CA THR A 1127 -32.92 -52.37 30.05
C THR A 1127 -32.62 -51.94 31.48
N ALA A 1128 -33.42 -52.43 32.45
CA ALA A 1128 -33.23 -52.13 33.87
C ALA A 1128 -31.90 -52.64 34.43
N GLU A 1129 -31.44 -53.84 34.04
CA GLU A 1129 -30.10 -54.34 34.40
C GLU A 1129 -28.99 -53.42 33.85
N LEU A 1130 -29.13 -52.95 32.60
CA LEU A 1130 -28.15 -52.05 31.96
C LEU A 1130 -28.18 -50.61 32.51
N GLN A 1131 -29.14 -50.27 33.38
CA GLN A 1131 -29.20 -48.98 34.10
C GLN A 1131 -28.59 -49.04 35.51
N GLN A 1132 -27.93 -50.14 35.90
CA GLN A 1132 -27.28 -50.31 37.22
C GLN A 1132 -25.76 -50.40 37.06
N ILE A 1133 -24.97 -49.64 37.82
CA ILE A 1133 -23.50 -49.65 37.67
C ILE A 1133 -22.90 -51.04 37.95
N GLN A 1134 -23.51 -51.79 38.87
CA GLN A 1134 -23.08 -53.12 39.30
C GLN A 1134 -23.14 -54.17 38.17
N THR A 1135 -23.95 -53.95 37.13
CA THR A 1135 -23.99 -54.83 35.94
C THR A 1135 -22.67 -54.81 35.17
N PHE A 1136 -21.92 -53.72 35.25
CA PHE A 1136 -20.68 -53.47 34.51
C PHE A 1136 -19.44 -53.71 35.39
N SER A 1137 -19.52 -54.66 36.33
CA SER A 1137 -18.42 -55.02 37.22
C SER A 1137 -17.16 -55.41 36.43
N GLY A 1138 -16.03 -54.78 36.76
CA GLY A 1138 -14.76 -54.92 36.03
C GLY A 1138 -14.58 -53.94 34.86
N TRP A 1139 -15.57 -53.11 34.54
CA TRP A 1139 -15.40 -51.97 33.63
C TRP A 1139 -14.84 -50.76 34.39
N ASP A 1140 -14.16 -49.87 33.68
CA ASP A 1140 -13.80 -48.55 34.18
C ASP A 1140 -14.99 -47.58 34.01
N ILE A 1141 -15.88 -47.58 35.01
CA ILE A 1141 -17.18 -46.91 35.00
C ILE A 1141 -17.45 -46.17 36.31
N ALA A 1142 -18.11 -45.01 36.22
CA ALA A 1142 -18.64 -44.27 37.37
C ALA A 1142 -20.07 -43.79 37.09
N ASP A 1143 -20.81 -43.48 38.16
CA ASP A 1143 -22.10 -42.80 38.05
C ASP A 1143 -21.91 -41.29 37.80
N VAL A 1144 -22.89 -40.66 37.16
CA VAL A 1144 -22.90 -39.23 36.81
C VAL A 1144 -22.85 -38.30 38.03
N SER A 1145 -23.23 -38.80 39.21
CA SER A 1145 -23.12 -38.08 40.48
C SER A 1145 -21.69 -37.91 41.00
N ASP A 1146 -20.68 -38.58 40.41
CA ASP A 1146 -19.26 -38.23 40.58
C ASP A 1146 -18.72 -37.43 39.38
N PRO A 1147 -18.77 -36.08 39.44
CA PRO A 1147 -18.24 -35.22 38.39
C PRO A 1147 -16.70 -35.16 38.37
N ASN A 1148 -15.99 -35.76 39.33
CA ASN A 1148 -14.53 -35.77 39.40
C ASN A 1148 -13.91 -37.08 38.89
N SER A 1149 -14.72 -38.13 38.68
CA SER A 1149 -14.25 -39.40 38.15
C SER A 1149 -13.66 -39.25 36.75
N THR A 1150 -12.48 -39.83 36.55
CA THR A 1150 -11.80 -39.92 35.24
C THR A 1150 -12.15 -41.18 34.46
N SER A 1151 -13.10 -41.98 34.93
CA SER A 1151 -13.45 -43.28 34.32
C SER A 1151 -13.98 -43.14 32.89
N THR A 1152 -13.65 -44.13 32.06
CA THR A 1152 -13.95 -44.20 30.63
C THR A 1152 -15.45 -44.20 30.34
N TRP A 1153 -16.24 -44.83 31.20
CA TRP A 1153 -17.69 -44.89 31.11
C TRP A 1153 -18.38 -44.05 32.19
N VAL A 1154 -19.52 -43.47 31.83
CA VAL A 1154 -20.49 -42.83 32.74
C VAL A 1154 -21.81 -43.57 32.62
N VAL A 1155 -22.53 -43.73 33.74
CA VAL A 1155 -23.94 -44.14 33.77
C VAL A 1155 -24.73 -43.11 34.60
N ASP A 1156 -26.04 -43.02 34.40
CA ASP A 1156 -26.95 -42.29 35.28
C ASP A 1156 -27.91 -43.34 35.86
N GLU A 1157 -27.63 -43.80 37.08
CA GLU A 1157 -28.27 -44.99 37.64
C GLU A 1157 -29.80 -44.91 37.64
N ASN A 1158 -30.44 -45.98 37.16
CA ASN A 1158 -31.89 -46.12 36.93
C ASN A 1158 -32.46 -45.26 35.77
N ASN A 1159 -31.69 -44.31 35.22
CA ASN A 1159 -32.16 -43.38 34.21
C ASN A 1159 -31.70 -43.75 32.79
N SER A 1160 -30.43 -44.15 32.59
CA SER A 1160 -29.90 -44.44 31.25
C SER A 1160 -28.88 -45.59 31.20
N THR A 1161 -28.65 -46.13 30.01
CA THR A 1161 -27.52 -47.06 29.74
C THR A 1161 -26.20 -46.29 29.65
N PRO A 1162 -25.03 -46.90 29.95
CA PRO A 1162 -23.77 -46.18 29.96
C PRO A 1162 -23.41 -45.51 28.64
N TRP A 1163 -22.68 -44.40 28.72
CA TRP A 1163 -22.05 -43.73 27.59
C TRP A 1163 -20.59 -43.40 27.91
N LEU A 1164 -19.82 -43.07 26.89
CA LEU A 1164 -18.39 -42.80 27.05
C LEU A 1164 -18.17 -41.38 27.59
N ARG A 1165 -17.23 -41.22 28.54
CA ARG A 1165 -16.88 -39.92 29.11
C ARG A 1165 -16.03 -39.12 28.12
N TYR A 1166 -16.60 -38.04 27.58
CA TYR A 1166 -15.88 -37.07 26.76
C TYR A 1166 -15.35 -35.94 27.63
N ASN A 1167 -14.03 -35.84 27.75
CA ASN A 1167 -13.38 -34.64 28.26
C ASN A 1167 -13.45 -33.57 27.17
N HIS A 1168 -14.19 -32.49 27.43
CA HIS A 1168 -14.15 -31.24 26.67
C HIS A 1168 -13.01 -30.33 27.19
#